data_AF-A0AA36N3F3-F1
#
_entry.id   AF-A0AA36N3F3-F1
#
_cell.length_a   1.000
_cell.length_b   1.000
_cell.length_c   1.000
_cell.angle_alpha   90.00
_cell.angle_beta   90.00
_cell.angle_gamma   90.00
#
_symmetry.space_group_name_H-M   'P 1'
#
loop_
_entity.id
_entity.type
_entity.pdbx_description
1 polymer ?
#
loop_
_entity_poly.entity_id
_entity_poly.type
_entity_poly.pdbx_seq_one_letter_code
_entity_poly.pdbx_strand_id
1 'polypeptide(L)'
;MQGLAGFWQREQRALKSQRPVADSSVIQRYWPDAPVPQLKELRTPQPPPKREGLPPAPDGQGPEPQLPEGEEISDGEAKRMLEEFRQSETCQQIRDTIRSDPQELESFLEELTKSNPELIKAIAKHQTDFLRILTTGFTIKAKAEPDELVEEAEVLPPPPPPAVVASQRKARREAKAARQARNAMQPLSSTCHTLASAHSPYSCAVCKSLEDLSLCSACQCVRFCSKEHQRAFWPRHQSVCKFLASIKGGLLQQAAGRRWMQDFLPELMGVWTRTRGTAPQPWELEQLVHIPHCGNCGKAPATVVCKICHFYGYCSEACLEAQKSHRNSWQCFQVGATAVVMSFLQKAGSAYPFLTMQETGEVPESVYRSGWQEFVAYSKLVGRDGKEFQTMPPAAQQTVIDALSFPLSVLEACWVANHSFVRKHIKVHILNPFGSTLADLVKYEEWFHRCPDVITLELHFIGTEVIVPAAAVDSCLELALCESCSSKSRKMTCHFHTCPLLEFIEEEIAAGSPPPFLRVAYSTAFGRLPAEAAVPWTAALTRLAERPDAAPLVVTERVFCDAGQDEEMLRNCGWRTVVPPRCCRFPSPLVSRDDIRDCEDNPIGLSIWNMSWAVFKAGAVPTDEEEEPPKDVGSEQTKVKSASQSEVEVAAEIFIAHKALESPDACSIGERVLNERMQWGTVTGKRCCGFPDSVEVVLDSGVRKHFLPDELLPVPSDVVAKPAPLPQLPLLEDPSCYRLLVQHPGPWRYDGKTKEDVAFNPEANPDSFVVSVSACCEGGRGFRSPLTSRNDKPSSGYVFYVDGEDQWEFWVGDGDYWCGVQGPPVEQKWTELVGLYDAELRSVAFFVDGTCAGVRSGVDFRPNTLCPLRIGAGRSENEFARYYWTGSVRDIKIYQILPKSDS
;
A
#
# COMPACT_ATOMS: atom_id res chain seq x y z
N MET A 1 9.79 -18.84 46.53
CA MET A 1 9.25 -17.50 46.19
C MET A 1 10.28 -16.55 45.57
N GLN A 2 11.56 -16.57 45.94
CA GLN A 2 12.59 -15.71 45.31
C GLN A 2 12.94 -16.07 43.84
N GLY A 3 12.74 -17.32 43.41
CA GLY A 3 12.95 -17.74 42.01
C GLY A 3 11.89 -17.25 41.01
N LEU A 4 10.64 -17.06 41.46
CA LEU A 4 9.54 -16.55 40.62
C LEU A 4 9.68 -15.04 40.38
N ALA A 5 10.07 -14.27 41.39
CA ALA A 5 10.35 -12.84 41.23
C ALA A 5 11.54 -12.60 40.27
N GLY A 6 12.56 -13.47 40.31
CA GLY A 6 13.69 -13.43 39.38
C GLY A 6 13.34 -13.83 37.94
N PHE A 7 12.35 -14.70 37.74
CA PHE A 7 11.82 -15.05 36.42
C PHE A 7 11.02 -13.88 35.82
N TRP A 8 10.12 -13.26 36.58
CA TRP A 8 9.35 -12.09 36.16
C TRP A 8 10.23 -10.85 35.91
N GLN A 9 11.29 -10.63 36.70
CA GLN A 9 12.25 -9.56 36.46
C GLN A 9 13.15 -9.82 35.23
N ARG A 10 13.45 -11.09 34.91
CA ARG A 10 14.17 -11.46 33.68
C ARG A 10 13.28 -11.33 32.44
N GLU A 11 12.01 -11.72 32.50
CA GLU A 11 11.04 -11.48 31.41
C GLU A 11 10.79 -9.97 31.21
N GLN A 12 10.62 -9.19 32.28
CA GLN A 12 10.47 -7.74 32.16
C GLN A 12 11.75 -7.04 31.68
N ARG A 13 12.95 -7.55 32.01
CA ARG A 13 14.20 -7.05 31.42
C ARG A 13 14.36 -7.49 29.98
N ALA A 14 13.95 -8.70 29.59
CA ALA A 14 13.96 -9.16 28.19
C ALA A 14 12.98 -8.36 27.32
N LEU A 15 11.80 -8.02 27.84
CA LEU A 15 10.82 -7.13 27.21
C LEU A 15 11.29 -5.66 27.13
N LYS A 16 12.15 -5.21 28.05
CA LYS A 16 12.74 -3.87 28.05
C LYS A 16 14.09 -3.78 27.33
N SER A 17 14.78 -4.91 27.12
CA SER A 17 16.08 -4.99 26.44
C SER A 17 15.97 -5.40 24.97
N GLN A 18 14.77 -5.73 24.49
CA GLN A 18 14.46 -5.64 23.08
C GLN A 18 14.56 -4.15 22.71
N ARG A 19 15.78 -3.71 22.34
CA ARG A 19 15.91 -2.60 21.40
C ARG A 19 14.95 -2.92 20.25
N PRO A 20 14.17 -1.95 19.74
CA PRO A 20 13.47 -2.18 18.49
C PRO A 20 14.53 -2.66 17.51
N VAL A 21 14.37 -3.90 17.03
CA VAL A 21 15.18 -4.40 15.93
C VAL A 21 15.03 -3.35 14.84
N ALA A 22 16.15 -2.82 14.33
CA ALA A 22 16.14 -1.69 13.41
C ALA A 22 15.28 -1.92 12.15
N ASP A 23 14.91 -3.18 11.88
CA ASP A 23 14.00 -3.61 10.81
C ASP A 23 12.58 -3.96 11.30
N SER A 24 11.87 -3.00 11.90
CA SER A 24 10.56 -3.28 12.51
C SER A 24 9.37 -3.18 11.56
N SER A 25 9.52 -2.58 10.37
CA SER A 25 8.49 -2.60 9.32
C SER A 25 9.01 -2.25 7.94
N VAL A 26 8.43 -2.86 6.90
CA VAL A 26 8.78 -2.59 5.50
C VAL A 26 8.41 -1.17 5.06
N ILE A 27 7.44 -0.52 5.71
CA ILE A 27 7.18 0.89 5.43
C ILE A 27 8.42 1.76 5.70
N GLN A 28 9.32 1.36 6.61
CA GLN A 28 10.58 2.06 6.86
C GLN A 28 11.49 2.11 5.62
N ARG A 29 11.28 1.25 4.62
CA ARG A 29 12.00 1.35 3.34
C ARG A 29 11.59 2.56 2.50
N TYR A 30 10.32 2.96 2.57
CA TYR A 30 9.75 4.08 1.80
C TYR A 30 9.61 5.35 2.65
N TRP A 31 9.57 5.16 3.96
CA TRP A 31 9.49 6.21 4.96
C TRP A 31 10.31 5.79 6.19
N PRO A 32 11.64 5.96 6.18
CA PRO A 32 12.55 5.49 7.24
C PRO A 32 12.14 5.87 8.66
N ASP A 33 11.67 7.10 8.82
CA ASP A 33 11.19 7.63 10.09
C ASP A 33 9.70 7.39 10.33
N ALA A 34 9.09 6.42 9.64
CA ALA A 34 7.68 6.09 9.82
C ALA A 34 7.37 5.75 11.28
N PRO A 35 6.42 6.45 11.92
CA PRO A 35 5.97 6.10 13.24
C PRO A 35 5.24 4.77 13.15
N VAL A 36 5.59 3.88 14.07
CA VAL A 36 5.04 2.52 14.14
C VAL A 36 3.97 2.49 15.23
N PRO A 37 2.68 2.32 14.87
CA PRO A 37 1.60 2.13 15.83
C PRO A 37 1.89 0.94 16.73
N GLN A 38 1.83 1.18 18.03
CA GLN A 38 2.06 0.16 19.04
C GLN A 38 0.73 -0.34 19.62
N LEU A 39 0.60 -1.64 19.87
CA LEU A 39 -0.62 -2.21 20.46
C LEU A 39 -1.01 -1.59 21.81
N LYS A 40 -0.04 -1.05 22.56
CA LYS A 40 -0.32 -0.30 23.80
C LYS A 40 -1.17 0.96 23.57
N GLU A 41 -1.20 1.50 22.35
CA GLU A 41 -2.03 2.65 21.95
C GLU A 41 -3.52 2.31 21.88
N LEU A 42 -3.87 1.02 21.85
CA LEU A 42 -5.27 0.57 21.90
C LEU A 42 -5.89 0.68 23.29
N ARG A 43 -5.06 0.83 24.34
CA ARG A 43 -5.54 0.93 25.72
C ARG A 43 -6.36 2.19 25.89
N THR A 44 -7.68 2.02 26.03
CA THR A 44 -8.52 3.09 26.57
C THR A 44 -7.97 3.53 27.93
N PRO A 45 -8.04 4.83 28.27
CA PRO A 45 -7.69 5.30 29.61
C PRO A 45 -8.42 4.45 30.65
N GLN A 46 -7.73 4.11 31.75
CA GLN A 46 -8.39 3.41 32.86
C GLN A 46 -9.67 4.16 33.24
N PRO A 47 -10.77 3.45 33.53
CA PRO A 47 -11.93 4.10 34.12
C PRO A 47 -11.48 4.82 35.40
N PRO A 48 -12.06 5.98 35.72
CA PRO A 48 -11.69 6.75 36.92
C PRO A 48 -11.74 5.86 38.17
N PRO A 49 -10.90 6.14 39.19
CA PRO A 49 -10.82 5.30 40.38
C PRO A 49 -12.20 5.12 40.99
N LYS A 50 -12.54 3.86 41.31
CA LYS A 50 -13.80 3.49 41.95
C LYS A 50 -14.07 4.42 43.13
N ARG A 51 -15.15 5.20 43.07
CA ARG A 51 -15.70 5.84 44.26
C ARG A 51 -16.11 4.72 45.22
N GLU A 52 -15.51 4.74 46.41
CA GLU A 52 -15.92 3.87 47.51
C GLU A 52 -17.35 4.20 47.95
N GLY A 53 -18.15 3.13 48.04
CA GLY A 53 -19.20 2.92 49.04
C GLY A 53 -20.35 3.93 49.12
N LEU A 54 -21.49 3.57 48.51
CA LEU A 54 -22.78 3.72 49.18
C LEU A 54 -23.36 2.32 49.46
N PRO A 55 -24.07 2.14 50.59
CA PRO A 55 -24.45 0.83 51.13
C PRO A 55 -25.43 0.10 50.21
N PRO A 56 -25.52 -1.23 50.32
CA PRO A 56 -26.38 -2.02 49.45
C PRO A 56 -27.85 -1.65 49.68
N ALA A 57 -28.56 -1.35 48.59
CA ALA A 57 -30.01 -1.33 48.60
C ALA A 57 -30.53 -2.78 48.79
N PRO A 58 -31.63 -2.98 49.53
CA PRO A 58 -32.05 -4.28 50.01
C PRO A 58 -32.53 -5.19 48.88
N ASP A 59 -32.38 -6.50 49.10
CA ASP A 59 -33.01 -7.54 48.29
C ASP A 59 -34.49 -7.22 48.11
N GLY A 60 -34.86 -6.92 46.87
CA GLY A 60 -36.21 -6.56 46.49
C GLY A 60 -36.45 -6.99 45.07
N GLN A 61 -37.09 -8.15 44.93
CA GLN A 61 -37.80 -8.58 43.72
C GLN A 61 -38.71 -7.42 43.27
N GLY A 62 -38.26 -6.64 42.30
CA GLY A 62 -39.08 -5.70 41.54
C GLY A 62 -39.39 -6.33 40.19
N PRO A 63 -40.66 -6.35 39.75
CA PRO A 63 -41.04 -7.01 38.50
C PRO A 63 -40.44 -6.26 37.31
N GLU A 64 -39.82 -7.01 36.40
CA GLU A 64 -39.54 -6.64 35.01
C GLU A 64 -40.81 -6.02 34.40
N PRO A 65 -40.73 -4.95 33.56
CA PRO A 65 -41.90 -4.36 32.94
C PRO A 65 -42.50 -5.38 31.96
N GLN A 66 -43.45 -6.16 32.46
CA GLN A 66 -44.27 -7.04 31.65
C GLN A 66 -45.12 -6.17 30.75
N LEU A 67 -44.90 -6.27 29.45
CA LEU A 67 -45.83 -5.80 28.43
C LEU A 67 -47.20 -6.41 28.75
N PRO A 68 -48.28 -5.62 28.81
CA PRO A 68 -49.60 -6.16 29.14
C PRO A 68 -50.02 -7.11 28.01
N GLU A 69 -50.20 -8.39 28.36
CA GLU A 69 -50.87 -9.38 27.53
C GLU A 69 -52.30 -8.90 27.27
N GLY A 70 -52.49 -8.29 26.11
CA GLY A 70 -53.77 -7.83 25.58
C GLY A 70 -53.73 -7.96 24.06
N GLU A 71 -54.90 -8.21 23.47
CA GLU A 71 -55.10 -8.58 22.06
C GLU A 71 -54.16 -7.88 21.07
N GLU A 72 -53.55 -8.66 20.17
CA GLU A 72 -52.68 -8.12 19.12
C GLU A 72 -53.45 -7.15 18.22
N ILE A 73 -53.02 -5.89 18.17
CA ILE A 73 -53.58 -4.88 17.26
C ILE A 73 -53.29 -5.29 15.82
N SER A 74 -54.33 -5.34 14.98
CA SER A 74 -54.19 -5.66 13.56
C SER A 74 -53.35 -4.61 12.82
N ASP A 75 -52.65 -5.01 11.74
CA ASP A 75 -51.77 -4.11 10.98
C ASP A 75 -52.51 -2.88 10.40
N GLY A 76 -53.76 -3.09 9.95
CA GLY A 76 -54.60 -2.02 9.43
C GLY A 76 -55.04 -1.01 10.50
N GLU A 77 -55.24 -1.49 11.72
CA GLU A 77 -55.66 -0.66 12.85
C GLU A 77 -54.48 0.12 13.44
N ALA A 78 -53.29 -0.48 13.52
CA ALA A 78 -52.06 0.20 13.89
C ALA A 78 -51.71 1.36 12.93
N LYS A 79 -51.89 1.17 11.62
CA LYS A 79 -51.71 2.24 10.63
C LYS A 79 -52.75 3.35 10.74
N ARG A 80 -54.01 3.03 11.02
CA ARG A 80 -55.07 4.04 11.26
C ARG A 80 -54.72 4.90 12.47
N MET A 81 -54.28 4.28 13.56
CA MET A 81 -53.86 4.97 14.79
C MET A 81 -52.65 5.88 14.57
N LEU A 82 -51.68 5.48 13.73
CA LEU A 82 -50.54 6.33 13.41
C LEU A 82 -50.90 7.53 12.53
N GLU A 83 -51.88 7.38 11.62
CA GLU A 83 -52.37 8.50 10.81
C GLU A 83 -53.24 9.47 11.64
N GLU A 84 -54.03 8.97 12.59
CA GLU A 84 -54.71 9.81 13.59
C GLU A 84 -53.71 10.53 14.50
N PHE A 85 -52.67 9.83 14.97
CA PHE A 85 -51.60 10.43 15.77
C PHE A 85 -50.85 11.52 15.00
N ARG A 86 -50.58 11.33 13.71
CA ARG A 86 -49.92 12.33 12.85
C ARG A 86 -50.62 13.70 12.87
N GLN A 87 -51.93 13.70 13.05
CA GLN A 87 -52.79 14.90 13.04
C GLN A 87 -53.12 15.41 14.45
N SER A 88 -52.66 14.73 15.50
CA SER A 88 -52.92 15.09 16.90
C SER A 88 -52.05 16.26 17.39
N GLU A 89 -52.57 17.02 18.35
CA GLU A 89 -51.80 18.03 19.10
C GLU A 89 -50.59 17.42 19.82
N THR A 90 -50.72 16.19 20.29
CA THR A 90 -49.64 15.42 20.93
C THR A 90 -48.43 15.22 20.01
N CYS A 91 -48.65 14.94 18.72
CA CYS A 91 -47.57 14.82 17.75
C CYS A 91 -46.88 16.17 17.47
N GLN A 92 -47.63 17.28 17.51
CA GLN A 92 -47.05 18.61 17.40
C GLN A 92 -46.20 18.97 18.63
N GLN A 93 -46.70 18.68 19.84
CA GLN A 93 -45.96 18.87 21.09
C GLN A 93 -44.65 18.09 21.10
N ILE A 94 -44.64 16.82 20.68
CA ILE A 94 -43.40 16.02 20.59
C ILE A 94 -42.41 16.66 19.61
N ARG A 95 -42.88 17.14 18.45
CA ARG A 95 -42.00 17.82 17.49
C ARG A 95 -41.41 19.11 18.05
N ASP A 96 -42.18 19.85 18.85
CA ASP A 96 -41.74 21.10 19.45
C ASP A 96 -40.76 20.85 20.62
N THR A 97 -41.01 19.85 21.48
CA THR A 97 -40.05 19.42 22.52
C THR A 97 -38.72 18.95 21.92
N ILE A 98 -38.75 18.18 20.82
CA ILE A 98 -37.53 17.76 20.09
C ILE A 98 -36.76 18.99 19.57
N ARG A 99 -37.45 20.07 19.20
CA ARG A 99 -36.81 21.31 18.70
C ARG A 99 -36.24 22.17 19.82
N SER A 100 -36.87 22.20 20.99
CA SER A 100 -36.47 23.07 22.10
C SER A 100 -35.44 22.42 23.04
N ASP A 101 -35.66 21.17 23.48
CA ASP A 101 -34.73 20.44 24.34
C ASP A 101 -34.87 18.91 24.17
N PRO A 102 -33.91 18.25 23.46
CA PRO A 102 -33.93 16.80 23.27
C PRO A 102 -33.83 15.97 24.55
N GLN A 103 -33.37 16.54 25.68
CA GLN A 103 -33.22 15.80 26.94
C GLN A 103 -34.55 15.59 27.67
N GLU A 104 -35.57 16.41 27.40
CA GLU A 104 -36.91 16.25 27.98
C GLU A 104 -37.77 15.19 27.28
N LEU A 105 -37.31 14.69 26.11
CA LEU A 105 -38.03 13.72 25.30
C LEU A 105 -38.27 12.40 26.04
N GLU A 106 -37.31 11.93 26.84
CA GLU A 106 -37.45 10.67 27.58
C GLU A 106 -38.58 10.76 28.63
N SER A 107 -38.65 11.86 29.38
CA SER A 107 -39.73 12.10 30.36
C SER A 107 -41.10 12.18 29.68
N PHE A 108 -41.18 12.82 28.51
CA PHE A 108 -42.44 12.94 27.77
C PHE A 108 -42.90 11.60 27.19
N LEU A 109 -41.98 10.77 26.68
CA LEU A 109 -42.29 9.44 26.16
C LEU A 109 -42.79 8.49 27.27
N GLU A 110 -42.28 8.61 28.49
CA GLU A 110 -42.80 7.87 29.65
C GLU A 110 -44.24 8.29 30.00
N GLU A 111 -44.56 9.58 29.92
CA GLU A 111 -45.92 10.10 30.16
C GLU A 111 -46.90 9.72 29.03
N LEU A 112 -46.42 9.71 27.78
CA LEU A 112 -47.17 9.22 26.62
C LEU A 112 -47.51 7.74 26.76
N THR A 113 -46.57 6.96 27.28
CA THR A 113 -46.74 5.51 27.48
C THR A 113 -47.79 5.21 28.54
N LYS A 114 -47.90 6.07 29.55
CA LYS A 114 -48.95 5.97 30.58
C LYS A 114 -50.32 6.42 30.08
N SER A 115 -50.38 7.44 29.23
CA SER A 115 -51.63 8.04 28.76
C SER A 115 -52.26 7.32 27.55
N ASN A 116 -51.46 6.74 26.64
CA ASN A 116 -51.95 6.04 25.45
C ASN A 116 -51.14 4.76 25.14
N PRO A 117 -51.34 3.68 25.91
CA PRO A 117 -50.59 2.43 25.75
C PRO A 117 -50.82 1.72 24.40
N GLU A 118 -52.02 1.83 23.82
CA GLU A 118 -52.33 1.22 22.52
C GLU A 118 -51.62 1.93 21.35
N LEU A 119 -51.39 3.25 21.46
CA LEU A 119 -50.58 3.99 20.50
C LEU A 119 -49.10 3.55 20.56
N ILE A 120 -48.56 3.29 21.76
CA ILE A 120 -47.19 2.77 21.90
C ILE A 120 -47.04 1.39 21.27
N LYS A 121 -48.04 0.51 21.40
CA LYS A 121 -48.06 -0.79 20.70
C LYS A 121 -48.06 -0.60 19.18
N ALA A 122 -48.87 0.32 18.66
CA ALA A 122 -48.89 0.65 17.23
C ALA A 122 -47.55 1.24 16.73
N ILE A 123 -46.93 2.13 17.51
CA ILE A 123 -45.60 2.70 17.24
C ILE A 123 -44.53 1.61 17.26
N ALA A 124 -44.56 0.71 18.24
CA ALA A 124 -43.61 -0.39 18.35
C ALA A 124 -43.68 -1.34 17.13
N LYS A 125 -44.87 -1.51 16.54
CA LYS A 125 -45.10 -2.31 15.33
C LYS A 125 -44.66 -1.61 14.04
N HIS A 126 -44.75 -0.27 13.97
CA HIS A 126 -44.36 0.54 12.81
C HIS A 126 -43.41 1.69 13.17
N GLN A 127 -42.28 1.38 13.81
CA GLN A 127 -41.31 2.37 14.30
C GLN A 127 -40.80 3.30 13.18
N THR A 128 -40.60 2.76 11.98
CA THR A 128 -40.12 3.52 10.82
C THR A 128 -41.14 4.55 10.33
N ASP A 129 -42.43 4.20 10.32
CA ASP A 129 -43.50 5.11 9.89
C ASP A 129 -43.71 6.21 10.92
N PHE A 130 -43.60 5.89 12.21
CA PHE A 130 -43.62 6.86 13.31
C PHE A 130 -42.46 7.87 13.20
N LEU A 131 -41.23 7.41 12.97
CA LEU A 131 -40.08 8.31 12.76
C LEU A 131 -40.27 9.19 11.52
N ARG A 132 -40.87 8.66 10.45
CA ARG A 132 -41.23 9.43 9.25
C ARG A 132 -42.31 10.48 9.55
N ILE A 133 -43.31 10.14 10.37
CA ILE A 133 -44.32 11.09 10.84
C ILE A 133 -43.63 12.23 11.60
N LEU A 134 -42.76 11.96 12.57
CA LEU A 134 -42.08 13.02 13.31
C LEU A 134 -41.20 13.91 12.42
N THR A 135 -40.62 13.36 11.35
CA THR A 135 -39.68 14.07 10.47
C THR A 135 -40.30 14.76 9.24
N THR A 136 -41.56 14.48 8.90
CA THR A 136 -42.20 15.01 7.67
C THR A 136 -42.63 16.49 7.72
N GLY A 137 -42.26 17.24 8.77
CA GLY A 137 -42.53 18.68 8.92
C GLY A 137 -41.30 19.59 8.92
N PHE A 138 -40.11 19.08 8.58
CA PHE A 138 -38.83 19.84 8.64
C PHE A 138 -38.43 20.53 7.31
N THR A 139 -39.40 20.95 6.49
CA THR A 139 -39.12 21.79 5.31
C THR A 139 -39.08 23.27 5.67
N ILE A 140 -37.90 23.87 5.46
CA ILE A 140 -37.65 25.31 5.58
C ILE A 140 -38.48 26.02 4.49
N LYS A 141 -39.53 26.75 4.87
CA LYS A 141 -40.20 27.69 3.96
C LYS A 141 -39.31 28.91 3.76
N ALA A 142 -38.82 29.10 2.54
CA ALA A 142 -38.18 30.33 2.10
C ALA A 142 -39.22 31.25 1.43
N LYS A 143 -39.09 32.55 1.75
CA LYS A 143 -39.68 33.74 1.12
C LYS A 143 -41.17 34.06 1.41
N ALA A 144 -41.36 35.25 1.98
CA ALA A 144 -42.61 36.00 1.99
C ALA A 144 -42.53 37.15 0.97
N GLU A 145 -43.68 37.56 0.44
CA GLU A 145 -43.99 38.92 -0.01
C GLU A 145 -45.46 39.24 0.36
N PRO A 146 -45.84 40.53 0.46
CA PRO A 146 -46.51 41.06 1.64
C PRO A 146 -48.02 41.28 1.45
N ASP A 147 -48.78 41.26 2.55
CA ASP A 147 -49.91 42.19 2.73
C ASP A 147 -50.38 42.32 4.20
N GLU A 148 -50.56 43.59 4.56
CA GLU A 148 -51.41 44.26 5.56
C GLU A 148 -51.64 43.71 7.01
N LEU A 149 -51.13 44.52 7.97
CA LEU A 149 -51.75 45.02 9.23
C LEU A 149 -52.33 43.96 10.22
N VAL A 150 -51.93 43.92 11.50
CA VAL A 150 -52.29 44.88 12.58
C VAL A 150 -51.30 44.76 13.75
N GLU A 151 -51.08 45.89 14.42
CA GLU A 151 -50.22 46.15 15.59
C GLU A 151 -50.48 45.26 16.82
N GLU A 152 -49.41 44.87 17.51
CA GLU A 152 -49.36 44.91 18.99
C GLU A 152 -47.89 45.03 19.45
N ALA A 153 -47.66 45.99 20.35
CA ALA A 153 -46.34 46.50 20.71
C ALA A 153 -45.72 45.74 21.90
N GLU A 154 -44.50 45.21 21.73
CA GLU A 154 -43.63 44.84 22.85
C GLU A 154 -42.26 45.50 22.72
N VAL A 155 -41.84 46.17 23.80
CA VAL A 155 -40.66 47.02 23.90
C VAL A 155 -39.39 46.15 24.01
N LEU A 156 -38.51 46.19 23.00
CA LEU A 156 -37.19 45.53 23.04
C LEU A 156 -36.07 46.50 23.49
N PRO A 157 -35.05 46.01 24.23
CA PRO A 157 -33.92 46.80 24.71
C PRO A 157 -33.01 47.29 23.56
N PRO A 158 -32.20 48.36 23.78
CA PRO A 158 -31.46 49.00 22.71
C PRO A 158 -30.42 48.07 22.07
N PRO A 159 -30.24 48.14 20.74
CA PRO A 159 -29.31 47.25 20.03
C PRO A 159 -27.86 47.57 20.40
N PRO A 160 -26.98 46.54 20.45
CA PRO A 160 -25.56 46.73 20.74
C PRO A 160 -24.88 47.58 19.66
N PRO A 161 -23.78 48.28 20.00
CA PRO A 161 -23.12 49.23 19.11
C PRO A 161 -22.66 48.59 17.79
N PRO A 162 -22.70 49.32 16.67
CA PRO A 162 -22.52 48.77 15.31
C PRO A 162 -21.19 48.02 15.10
N ALA A 163 -20.12 48.40 15.80
CA ALA A 163 -18.83 47.70 15.75
C ALA A 163 -18.90 46.28 16.35
N VAL A 164 -19.68 46.10 17.42
CA VAL A 164 -19.93 44.80 18.06
C VAL A 164 -20.86 43.96 17.18
N VAL A 165 -21.86 44.57 16.54
CA VAL A 165 -22.74 43.87 15.58
C VAL A 165 -21.97 43.43 14.33
N ALA A 166 -21.03 44.24 13.84
CA ALA A 166 -20.18 43.89 12.70
C ALA A 166 -19.17 42.78 13.04
N SER A 167 -18.53 42.84 14.21
CA SER A 167 -17.62 41.79 14.68
C SER A 167 -18.36 40.48 14.98
N GLN A 168 -19.54 40.54 15.60
CA GLN A 168 -20.40 39.38 15.82
C GLN A 168 -20.97 38.79 14.52
N ARG A 169 -21.30 39.63 13.52
CA ARG A 169 -21.70 39.15 12.18
C ARG A 169 -20.54 38.50 11.43
N LYS A 170 -19.33 39.06 11.53
CA LYS A 170 -18.11 38.46 10.98
C LYS A 170 -17.80 37.12 11.66
N ALA A 171 -17.77 37.09 12.99
CA ALA A 171 -17.55 35.87 13.77
C ALA A 171 -18.66 34.82 13.55
N ARG A 172 -19.94 35.22 13.38
CA ARG A 172 -21.02 34.28 13.02
C ARG A 172 -20.91 33.78 11.58
N ARG A 173 -20.45 34.61 10.64
CA ARG A 173 -20.17 34.18 9.26
C ARG A 173 -18.98 33.22 9.22
N GLU A 174 -17.91 33.51 9.93
CA GLU A 174 -16.72 32.66 10.07
C GLU A 174 -17.06 31.37 10.81
N ALA A 175 -17.83 31.41 11.89
CA ALA A 175 -18.29 30.21 12.59
C ALA A 175 -19.27 29.38 11.75
N LYS A 176 -20.10 30.02 10.91
CA LYS A 176 -20.99 29.34 9.97
C LYS A 176 -20.21 28.72 8.80
N ALA A 177 -19.22 29.43 8.25
CA ALA A 177 -18.32 28.93 7.22
C ALA A 177 -17.46 27.77 7.76
N ALA A 178 -16.86 27.93 8.95
CA ALA A 178 -16.12 26.90 9.65
C ALA A 178 -17.00 25.70 10.01
N ARG A 179 -18.28 25.89 10.36
CA ARG A 179 -19.25 24.80 10.58
C ARG A 179 -19.71 24.15 9.27
N GLN A 180 -19.84 24.90 8.18
CA GLN A 180 -20.17 24.36 6.85
C GLN A 180 -19.01 23.56 6.27
N ALA A 181 -17.78 24.08 6.34
CA ALA A 181 -16.55 23.33 6.09
C ALA A 181 -16.40 22.16 7.09
N ARG A 182 -16.89 22.31 8.33
CA ARG A 182 -16.88 21.22 9.32
C ARG A 182 -17.77 20.05 8.89
N ASN A 183 -18.99 20.37 8.51
CA ASN A 183 -20.02 19.42 8.13
C ASN A 183 -19.77 18.82 6.74
N ALA A 184 -19.15 19.56 5.83
CA ALA A 184 -18.84 19.08 4.50
C ALA A 184 -17.56 18.23 4.42
N MET A 185 -16.81 18.11 5.52
CA MET A 185 -15.75 17.10 5.71
C MET A 185 -16.07 16.15 6.88
N GLN A 186 -17.35 15.93 7.19
CA GLN A 186 -17.76 14.65 7.77
C GLN A 186 -17.81 13.63 6.63
N PRO A 187 -17.71 12.30 6.87
CA PRO A 187 -17.88 11.32 5.81
C PRO A 187 -19.24 11.58 5.13
N LEU A 188 -19.21 12.13 3.92
CA LEU A 188 -20.41 12.43 3.14
C LEU A 188 -21.00 11.15 2.52
N SER A 189 -20.29 10.03 2.65
CA SER A 189 -20.63 8.73 2.09
C SER A 189 -20.90 7.70 3.17
N SER A 190 -21.78 6.75 2.83
CA SER A 190 -21.92 5.47 3.51
C SER A 190 -20.73 4.54 3.27
N THR A 191 -19.75 4.96 2.45
CA THR A 191 -18.56 4.19 2.12
C THR A 191 -17.52 4.31 3.23
N CYS A 192 -17.02 3.16 3.63
CA CYS A 192 -16.10 2.97 4.74
C CYS A 192 -14.77 2.49 4.17
N HIS A 193 -13.65 2.94 4.73
CA HIS A 193 -12.34 2.37 4.40
C HIS A 193 -12.40 0.83 4.49
N THR A 194 -11.86 0.12 3.49
CA THR A 194 -12.04 -1.33 3.35
C THR A 194 -11.67 -2.08 4.63
N LEU A 195 -10.54 -1.71 5.25
CA LEU A 195 -10.07 -2.37 6.47
C LEU A 195 -10.87 -2.00 7.73
N ALA A 196 -11.58 -0.87 7.75
CA ALA A 196 -12.40 -0.49 8.90
C ALA A 196 -13.70 -1.32 8.93
N SER A 197 -14.34 -1.51 7.77
CA SER A 197 -15.56 -2.32 7.64
C SER A 197 -15.28 -3.82 7.65
N ALA A 198 -14.15 -4.26 7.06
CA ALA A 198 -13.84 -5.67 6.82
C ALA A 198 -14.00 -6.57 8.06
N HIS A 199 -14.64 -7.71 7.87
CA HIS A 199 -14.69 -8.77 8.87
C HIS A 199 -13.26 -9.21 9.24
N SER A 200 -12.89 -9.01 10.50
CA SER A 200 -11.64 -9.55 11.05
C SER A 200 -12.01 -10.67 12.03
N PRO A 201 -11.56 -11.92 11.77
CA PRO A 201 -11.82 -13.02 12.68
C PRO A 201 -11.02 -12.89 13.99
N TYR A 202 -10.01 -12.01 14.03
CA TYR A 202 -9.03 -11.89 15.11
C TYR A 202 -9.31 -10.78 16.12
N SER A 203 -10.16 -9.82 15.73
CA SER A 203 -10.63 -8.75 16.60
C SER A 203 -12.11 -8.94 16.90
N CYS A 204 -12.68 -8.09 17.77
CA CYS A 204 -14.13 -8.08 17.93
C CYS A 204 -14.81 -7.75 16.60
N ALA A 205 -15.72 -8.62 16.14
CA ALA A 205 -16.42 -8.47 14.86
C ALA A 205 -17.21 -7.16 14.70
N VAL A 206 -17.53 -6.48 15.82
CA VAL A 206 -18.30 -5.23 15.85
C VAL A 206 -17.38 -4.02 16.04
N CYS A 207 -16.68 -3.93 17.18
CA CYS A 207 -15.91 -2.73 17.53
C CYS A 207 -14.40 -2.80 17.20
N LYS A 208 -13.94 -3.93 16.64
CA LYS A 208 -12.51 -4.20 16.34
C LYS A 208 -11.57 -4.14 17.56
N SER A 209 -12.10 -4.19 18.79
CA SER A 209 -11.28 -4.34 20.01
C SER A 209 -10.45 -5.62 19.96
N LEU A 210 -9.26 -5.58 20.56
CA LEU A 210 -8.36 -6.74 20.70
C LEU A 210 -8.33 -7.30 22.13
N GLU A 211 -9.08 -6.67 23.03
CA GLU A 211 -9.11 -7.00 24.46
C GLU A 211 -10.36 -7.82 24.81
N ASP A 212 -10.21 -8.70 25.80
CA ASP A 212 -11.27 -9.52 26.39
C ASP A 212 -12.11 -10.31 25.36
N LEU A 213 -11.43 -10.91 24.38
CA LEU A 213 -12.09 -11.60 23.28
C LEU A 213 -12.54 -13.02 23.63
N SER A 214 -13.83 -13.28 23.43
CA SER A 214 -14.46 -14.60 23.49
C SER A 214 -14.72 -15.13 22.08
N LEU A 215 -14.47 -16.43 21.86
CA LEU A 215 -14.80 -17.09 20.59
C LEU A 215 -16.29 -17.43 20.53
N CYS A 216 -16.87 -17.37 19.34
CA CYS A 216 -18.17 -17.98 19.09
C CYS A 216 -18.12 -19.47 19.47
N SER A 217 -18.98 -19.88 20.41
CA SER A 217 -18.96 -21.23 20.98
C SER A 217 -19.25 -22.33 19.96
N ALA A 218 -20.05 -22.04 18.94
CA ALA A 218 -20.40 -22.99 17.88
C ALA A 218 -19.28 -23.11 16.83
N CYS A 219 -19.07 -22.06 16.02
CA CYS A 219 -18.14 -22.14 14.88
C CYS A 219 -16.67 -21.97 15.27
N GLN A 220 -16.37 -21.21 16.33
CA GLN A 220 -15.02 -20.76 16.72
C GLN A 220 -14.25 -19.96 15.64
N CYS A 221 -14.94 -19.42 14.64
CA CYS A 221 -14.33 -18.62 13.57
C CYS A 221 -14.39 -17.10 13.79
N VAL A 222 -15.14 -16.64 14.80
CA VAL A 222 -15.38 -15.21 15.07
C VAL A 222 -15.18 -14.90 16.55
N ARG A 223 -14.71 -13.69 16.86
CA ARG A 223 -14.41 -13.21 18.22
C ARG A 223 -15.27 -12.01 18.62
N PHE A 224 -15.61 -11.90 19.91
CA PHE A 224 -16.41 -10.82 20.49
C PHE A 224 -15.87 -10.38 21.84
N CYS A 225 -15.79 -9.07 22.10
CA CYS A 225 -15.42 -8.55 23.42
C CYS A 225 -16.57 -8.56 24.45
N SER A 226 -17.83 -8.73 24.01
CA SER A 226 -18.99 -8.82 24.89
C SER A 226 -20.13 -9.64 24.28
N LYS A 227 -21.06 -10.10 25.13
CA LYS A 227 -22.30 -10.76 24.68
C LYS A 227 -23.21 -9.82 23.89
N GLU A 228 -23.16 -8.52 24.16
CA GLU A 228 -23.91 -7.51 23.40
C GLU A 228 -23.41 -7.45 21.95
N HIS A 229 -22.09 -7.37 21.74
CA HIS A 229 -21.52 -7.39 20.40
C HIS A 229 -21.76 -8.73 19.67
N GLN A 230 -21.81 -9.84 20.41
CA GLN A 230 -22.24 -11.11 19.83
C GLN A 230 -23.69 -11.07 19.34
N ARG A 231 -24.62 -10.50 20.12
CA ARG A 231 -26.03 -10.33 19.73
C ARG A 231 -26.17 -9.37 18.56
N ALA A 232 -25.45 -8.26 18.57
CA ALA A 232 -25.46 -7.26 17.50
C ALA A 232 -24.96 -7.83 16.16
N PHE A 233 -23.96 -8.71 16.19
CA PHE A 233 -23.43 -9.35 14.97
C PHE A 233 -24.23 -10.58 14.51
N TRP A 234 -25.08 -11.14 15.37
CA TRP A 234 -25.81 -12.38 15.11
C TRP A 234 -26.62 -12.39 13.80
N PRO A 235 -27.34 -11.31 13.41
CA PRO A 235 -28.07 -11.29 12.14
C PRO A 235 -27.20 -11.52 10.91
N ARG A 236 -25.95 -11.00 10.90
CA ARG A 236 -24.98 -11.25 9.81
C ARG A 236 -24.28 -12.60 9.93
N HIS A 237 -24.19 -13.18 11.13
CA HIS A 237 -23.39 -14.38 11.39
C HIS A 237 -24.19 -15.69 11.41
N GLN A 238 -25.48 -15.67 11.73
CA GLN A 238 -26.24 -16.89 12.04
C GLN A 238 -26.16 -17.95 10.92
N SER A 239 -26.32 -17.53 9.66
CA SER A 239 -26.24 -18.42 8.50
C SER A 239 -24.84 -19.04 8.40
N VAL A 240 -23.81 -18.21 8.38
CA VAL A 240 -22.39 -18.63 8.31
C VAL A 240 -22.02 -19.52 9.50
N CYS A 241 -22.42 -19.15 10.71
CA CYS A 241 -22.16 -19.90 11.93
C CYS A 241 -22.70 -21.33 11.87
N LYS A 242 -23.96 -21.50 11.45
CA LYS A 242 -24.59 -22.82 11.33
C LYS A 242 -23.84 -23.70 10.31
N PHE A 243 -23.44 -23.11 9.19
CA PHE A 243 -22.65 -23.81 8.17
C PHE A 243 -21.27 -24.20 8.71
N LEU A 244 -20.50 -23.25 9.24
CA LEU A 244 -19.16 -23.52 9.74
C LEU A 244 -19.17 -24.53 10.89
N ALA A 245 -20.17 -24.46 11.78
CA ALA A 245 -20.33 -25.42 12.86
C ALA A 245 -20.57 -26.85 12.34
N SER A 246 -21.30 -27.04 11.23
CA SER A 246 -21.57 -28.38 10.68
C SER A 246 -20.35 -29.01 10.01
N ILE A 247 -19.44 -28.20 9.44
CA ILE A 247 -18.26 -28.69 8.71
C ILE A 247 -16.94 -28.65 9.51
N LYS A 248 -16.97 -28.11 10.74
CA LYS A 248 -15.79 -27.83 11.58
C LYS A 248 -14.90 -29.03 11.88
N GLY A 249 -15.50 -30.18 12.17
CA GLY A 249 -14.78 -31.43 12.44
C GLY A 249 -14.40 -32.23 11.19
N GLY A 250 -14.86 -31.78 10.01
CA GLY A 250 -14.65 -32.44 8.72
C GLY A 250 -13.85 -31.55 7.77
N LEU A 251 -14.55 -30.95 6.80
CA LEU A 251 -13.95 -30.17 5.71
C LEU A 251 -12.94 -29.12 6.18
N LEU A 252 -13.22 -28.37 7.27
CA LEU A 252 -12.30 -27.34 7.76
C LEU A 252 -10.94 -27.89 8.24
N GLN A 253 -10.88 -29.16 8.68
CA GLN A 253 -9.61 -29.80 9.04
C GLN A 253 -8.79 -30.19 7.80
N GLN A 254 -9.45 -30.35 6.64
CA GLN A 254 -8.81 -30.68 5.37
C GLN A 254 -8.17 -29.46 4.69
N ALA A 255 -8.32 -28.26 5.25
CA ALA A 255 -7.59 -27.07 4.81
C ALA A 255 -6.07 -27.18 5.03
N ALA A 256 -5.63 -28.09 5.91
CA ALA A 256 -4.23 -28.28 6.22
C ALA A 256 -3.39 -28.61 4.97
N GLY A 257 -2.32 -27.86 4.75
CA GLY A 257 -1.39 -28.07 3.63
C GLY A 257 -1.91 -27.62 2.26
N ARG A 258 -3.03 -26.89 2.18
CA ARG A 258 -3.62 -26.36 0.94
C ARG A 258 -3.54 -24.84 0.91
N ARG A 259 -3.49 -24.23 -0.29
CA ARG A 259 -3.59 -22.78 -0.42
C ARG A 259 -5.03 -22.34 -0.21
N TRP A 260 -5.24 -21.40 0.70
CA TRP A 260 -6.58 -21.01 1.15
C TRP A 260 -7.45 -20.50 -0.01
N MET A 261 -6.98 -19.49 -0.73
CA MET A 261 -7.77 -18.81 -1.79
C MET A 261 -7.92 -19.66 -3.06
N GLN A 262 -6.87 -20.37 -3.48
CA GLN A 262 -6.84 -21.07 -4.77
C GLN A 262 -7.41 -22.48 -4.68
N ASP A 263 -7.10 -23.19 -3.58
CA ASP A 263 -7.37 -24.62 -3.51
C ASP A 263 -8.56 -24.89 -2.59
N PHE A 264 -8.67 -24.21 -1.44
CA PHE A 264 -9.66 -24.57 -0.41
C PHE A 264 -10.97 -23.77 -0.49
N LEU A 265 -10.91 -22.45 -0.68
CA LEU A 265 -12.07 -21.57 -0.73
C LEU A 265 -13.07 -21.94 -1.85
N PRO A 266 -12.64 -22.30 -3.09
CA PRO A 266 -13.57 -22.73 -4.12
C PRO A 266 -14.33 -24.01 -3.75
N GLU A 267 -13.67 -24.96 -3.08
CA GLU A 267 -14.33 -26.17 -2.58
C GLU A 267 -15.33 -25.85 -1.47
N LEU A 268 -14.93 -24.98 -0.53
CA LEU A 268 -15.80 -24.50 0.54
C LEU A 268 -17.07 -23.83 -0.03
N MET A 269 -16.91 -22.98 -1.04
CA MET A 269 -18.02 -22.35 -1.77
C MET A 269 -18.88 -23.39 -2.49
N GLY A 270 -18.27 -24.40 -3.12
CA GLY A 270 -19.01 -25.50 -3.74
C GLY A 270 -19.84 -26.31 -2.74
N VAL A 271 -19.33 -26.53 -1.52
CA VAL A 271 -20.10 -27.19 -0.43
C VAL A 271 -21.22 -26.28 0.09
N TRP A 272 -20.95 -24.98 0.27
CA TRP A 272 -21.97 -23.98 0.64
C TRP A 272 -23.13 -24.01 -0.35
N THR A 273 -22.85 -23.81 -1.64
CA THR A 273 -23.86 -23.71 -2.70
C THR A 273 -24.66 -25.00 -2.83
N ARG A 274 -24.03 -26.17 -2.74
CA ARG A 274 -24.75 -27.46 -2.76
C ARG A 274 -25.67 -27.66 -1.56
N THR A 275 -25.25 -27.22 -0.38
CA THR A 275 -26.00 -27.43 0.86
C THR A 275 -27.16 -26.44 0.99
N ARG A 276 -27.07 -25.26 0.36
CA ARG A 276 -28.06 -24.18 0.48
C ARG A 276 -28.83 -23.85 -0.80
N GLY A 277 -28.45 -24.44 -1.93
CA GLY A 277 -29.06 -24.18 -3.24
C GLY A 277 -28.77 -22.79 -3.82
N THR A 278 -27.98 -21.96 -3.12
CA THR A 278 -27.67 -20.57 -3.51
C THR A 278 -26.23 -20.21 -3.13
N ALA A 279 -25.63 -19.32 -3.92
CA ALA A 279 -24.32 -18.74 -3.62
C ALA A 279 -24.38 -17.86 -2.35
N PRO A 280 -23.28 -17.73 -1.59
CA PRO A 280 -23.24 -16.86 -0.42
C PRO A 280 -23.51 -15.40 -0.79
N GLN A 281 -24.27 -14.71 0.03
CA GLN A 281 -24.43 -13.26 -0.08
C GLN A 281 -23.09 -12.54 0.18
N PRO A 282 -22.87 -11.30 -0.29
CA PRO A 282 -21.58 -10.62 -0.15
C PRO A 282 -21.01 -10.59 1.28
N TRP A 283 -21.85 -10.30 2.29
CA TRP A 283 -21.44 -10.30 3.70
C TRP A 283 -21.22 -11.69 4.30
N GLU A 284 -21.76 -12.74 3.68
CA GLU A 284 -21.49 -14.13 4.05
C GLU A 284 -20.17 -14.57 3.43
N LEU A 285 -19.96 -14.25 2.15
CA LEU A 285 -18.71 -14.49 1.43
C LEU A 285 -17.54 -13.84 2.15
N GLU A 286 -17.69 -12.59 2.60
CA GLU A 286 -16.71 -11.87 3.41
C GLU A 286 -16.25 -12.68 4.64
N GLN A 287 -17.20 -13.27 5.38
CA GLN A 287 -16.87 -14.11 6.55
C GLN A 287 -16.23 -15.45 6.17
N LEU A 288 -16.60 -16.03 5.03
CA LEU A 288 -16.06 -17.31 4.53
C LEU A 288 -14.63 -17.15 3.99
N VAL A 289 -14.35 -16.04 3.30
CA VAL A 289 -13.01 -15.69 2.83
C VAL A 289 -12.05 -15.53 4.01
N HIS A 290 -12.50 -14.83 5.05
CA HIS A 290 -11.66 -14.48 6.20
C HIS A 290 -11.70 -15.51 7.34
N ILE A 291 -12.04 -16.78 7.10
CA ILE A 291 -12.01 -17.81 8.16
C ILE A 291 -10.59 -17.87 8.77
N PRO A 292 -10.47 -17.90 10.11
CA PRO A 292 -9.17 -17.98 10.76
C PRO A 292 -8.57 -19.37 10.54
N HIS A 293 -7.39 -19.44 9.93
CA HIS A 293 -6.66 -20.68 9.71
C HIS A 293 -5.26 -20.61 10.35
N CYS A 294 -4.70 -21.77 10.66
CA CYS A 294 -3.46 -21.90 11.42
C CYS A 294 -2.26 -21.57 10.52
N GLY A 295 -1.47 -20.58 10.91
CA GLY A 295 -0.26 -20.19 10.19
C GLY A 295 0.89 -21.19 10.22
N ASN A 296 0.76 -22.29 10.99
CA ASN A 296 1.75 -23.36 11.04
C ASN A 296 1.33 -24.58 10.21
N CYS A 297 0.06 -25.00 10.29
CA CYS A 297 -0.41 -26.25 9.68
C CYS A 297 -1.61 -26.08 8.73
N GLY A 298 -2.11 -24.86 8.53
CA GLY A 298 -3.24 -24.55 7.64
C GLY A 298 -4.63 -24.93 8.19
N LYS A 299 -4.72 -25.64 9.32
CA LYS A 299 -6.03 -26.06 9.89
C LYS A 299 -6.91 -24.87 10.27
N ALA A 300 -8.21 -24.99 10.02
CA ALA A 300 -9.23 -24.05 10.50
C ALA A 300 -10.21 -24.76 11.47
N PRO A 301 -10.78 -24.05 12.46
CA PRO A 301 -10.50 -22.66 12.81
C PRO A 301 -9.22 -22.49 13.65
N ALA A 302 -8.54 -21.36 13.46
CA ALA A 302 -7.46 -20.92 14.33
C ALA A 302 -8.00 -20.20 15.57
N THR A 303 -8.01 -20.91 16.68
CA THR A 303 -8.59 -20.49 17.96
C THR A 303 -7.62 -19.67 18.81
N VAL A 304 -6.32 -19.91 18.67
CA VAL A 304 -5.26 -19.18 19.36
C VAL A 304 -4.76 -18.06 18.44
N VAL A 305 -4.39 -16.90 19.00
CA VAL A 305 -3.82 -15.78 18.24
C VAL A 305 -2.37 -15.54 18.61
N CYS A 306 -1.61 -14.96 17.69
CA CYS A 306 -0.27 -14.48 17.93
C CYS A 306 -0.30 -13.41 19.02
N LYS A 307 0.58 -13.53 20.01
CA LYS A 307 0.68 -12.60 21.15
C LYS A 307 1.37 -11.28 20.79
N ILE A 308 1.93 -11.17 19.58
CA ILE A 308 2.62 -9.97 19.09
C ILE A 308 1.72 -9.17 18.16
N CYS A 309 1.18 -9.76 17.09
CA CYS A 309 0.36 -9.00 16.14
C CYS A 309 -1.14 -9.06 16.41
N HIS A 310 -1.60 -10.04 17.21
CA HIS A 310 -3.01 -10.38 17.43
C HIS A 310 -3.83 -10.76 16.19
N PHE A 311 -3.32 -10.56 14.97
CA PHE A 311 -3.99 -10.76 13.68
C PHE A 311 -3.45 -11.97 12.89
N TYR A 312 -2.77 -12.87 13.58
CA TYR A 312 -2.28 -14.14 13.04
C TYR A 312 -2.71 -15.27 13.97
N GLY A 313 -3.14 -16.41 13.40
CA GLY A 313 -3.84 -17.45 14.15
C GLY A 313 -3.12 -18.80 14.17
N TYR A 314 -3.36 -19.58 15.23
CA TYR A 314 -2.93 -20.96 15.37
C TYR A 314 -4.08 -21.85 15.84
N CYS A 315 -4.10 -23.11 15.43
CA CYS A 315 -5.12 -24.07 15.88
C CYS A 315 -4.87 -24.56 17.33
N SER A 316 -3.66 -24.41 17.86
CA SER A 316 -3.27 -24.84 19.20
C SER A 316 -2.03 -24.09 19.70
N GLU A 317 -1.81 -24.09 21.02
CA GLU A 317 -0.58 -23.56 21.65
C GLU A 317 0.67 -24.26 21.10
N ALA A 318 0.62 -25.57 20.82
CA ALA A 318 1.73 -26.30 20.22
C ALA A 318 2.11 -25.76 18.82
N CYS A 319 1.13 -25.44 17.97
CA CYS A 319 1.40 -24.82 16.67
C CYS A 319 1.94 -23.39 16.80
N LEU A 320 1.47 -22.66 17.81
CA LEU A 320 1.96 -21.32 18.13
C LEU A 320 3.43 -21.36 18.60
N GLU A 321 3.82 -22.35 19.41
CA GLU A 321 5.20 -22.52 19.90
C GLU A 321 6.16 -23.05 18.83
N ALA A 322 5.65 -23.90 17.92
CA ALA A 322 6.43 -24.41 16.80
C ALA A 322 6.84 -23.29 15.82
N GLN A 323 5.97 -22.29 15.61
CA GLN A 323 6.19 -21.24 14.61
C GLN A 323 6.90 -20.01 15.18
N LYS A 324 8.19 -20.18 15.50
CA LYS A 324 9.06 -19.10 16.04
C LYS A 324 9.43 -18.04 14.99
N SER A 325 9.43 -18.40 13.71
CA SER A 325 9.80 -17.52 12.59
C SER A 325 8.87 -16.31 12.49
N HIS A 326 7.55 -16.53 12.52
CA HIS A 326 6.56 -15.44 12.43
C HIS A 326 6.74 -14.39 13.52
N ARG A 327 6.91 -14.80 14.79
CA ARG A 327 6.97 -13.87 15.92
C ARG A 327 8.16 -12.91 15.86
N ASN A 328 9.21 -13.29 15.15
CA ASN A 328 10.39 -12.46 14.95
C ASN A 328 10.43 -11.87 13.54
N SER A 329 9.36 -12.03 12.76
CA SER A 329 9.29 -11.55 11.39
C SER A 329 8.69 -10.15 11.37
N TRP A 330 9.23 -9.34 10.47
CA TRP A 330 8.78 -7.98 10.22
C TRP A 330 7.28 -7.96 9.81
N GLN A 331 6.75 -9.02 9.13
CA GLN A 331 5.32 -9.15 8.78
C GLN A 331 4.43 -9.16 10.02
N CYS A 332 4.87 -9.83 11.10
CA CYS A 332 4.13 -9.85 12.35
C CYS A 332 3.96 -8.44 12.91
N PHE A 333 5.03 -7.65 12.92
CA PHE A 333 4.99 -6.28 13.40
C PHE A 333 4.09 -5.38 12.54
N GLN A 334 4.17 -5.46 11.20
CA GLN A 334 3.33 -4.61 10.34
C GLN A 334 1.84 -4.97 10.41
N VAL A 335 1.51 -6.26 10.47
CA VAL A 335 0.12 -6.70 10.65
C VAL A 335 -0.42 -6.22 12.00
N GLY A 336 0.43 -6.21 13.04
CA GLY A 336 0.10 -5.61 14.34
C GLY A 336 -0.12 -4.09 14.26
N ALA A 337 0.68 -3.36 13.48
CA ALA A 337 0.47 -1.92 13.26
C ALA A 337 -0.85 -1.65 12.51
N THR A 338 -1.12 -2.41 11.44
CA THR A 338 -2.37 -2.28 10.66
C THR A 338 -3.59 -2.54 11.54
N ALA A 339 -3.53 -3.52 12.44
CA ALA A 339 -4.58 -3.78 13.41
C ALA A 339 -4.92 -2.57 14.29
N VAL A 340 -3.90 -1.83 14.74
CA VAL A 340 -4.09 -0.59 15.52
C VAL A 340 -4.77 0.47 14.66
N VAL A 341 -4.32 0.63 13.41
CA VAL A 341 -4.93 1.56 12.45
C VAL A 341 -6.38 1.19 12.14
N MET A 342 -6.70 -0.09 11.97
CA MET A 342 -8.07 -0.58 11.76
C MET A 342 -8.99 -0.19 12.91
N SER A 343 -8.55 -0.41 14.15
CA SER A 343 -9.31 0.00 15.34
C SER A 343 -9.47 1.52 15.41
N PHE A 344 -8.41 2.26 15.07
CA PHE A 344 -8.44 3.73 15.02
C PHE A 344 -9.45 4.24 13.99
N LEU A 345 -9.38 3.75 12.75
CA LEU A 345 -10.31 4.06 11.67
C LEU A 345 -11.74 3.75 12.04
N GLN A 346 -12.00 2.58 12.64
CA GLN A 346 -13.34 2.20 13.09
C GLN A 346 -13.89 3.20 14.13
N LYS A 347 -13.06 3.65 15.08
CA LYS A 347 -13.43 4.68 16.07
C LYS A 347 -13.60 6.07 15.45
N ALA A 348 -12.82 6.37 14.41
CA ALA A 348 -12.85 7.66 13.71
C ALA A 348 -14.01 7.77 12.69
N GLY A 349 -14.79 6.70 12.48
CA GLY A 349 -15.88 6.72 11.51
C GLY A 349 -15.41 6.46 10.07
N SER A 350 -14.34 5.66 9.91
CA SER A 350 -13.81 5.12 8.64
C SER A 350 -12.88 6.02 7.82
N ALA A 351 -12.57 7.22 8.32
CA ALA A 351 -11.62 8.14 7.70
C ALA A 351 -11.00 9.03 8.79
N TYR A 352 -9.87 9.67 8.50
CA TYR A 352 -9.26 10.66 9.38
C TYR A 352 -9.01 11.96 8.62
N PRO A 353 -9.79 13.02 8.86
CA PRO A 353 -9.65 14.27 8.12
C PRO A 353 -8.31 14.96 8.37
N PHE A 354 -7.66 15.41 7.30
CA PHE A 354 -6.40 16.14 7.31
C PHE A 354 -6.43 17.31 6.30
N LEU A 355 -5.43 18.19 6.38
CA LEU A 355 -5.22 19.31 5.47
C LEU A 355 -3.75 19.37 5.05
N THR A 356 -3.50 19.86 3.84
CA THR A 356 -2.15 20.11 3.30
C THR A 356 -1.89 21.62 3.35
N MET A 357 -0.97 22.07 4.21
CA MET A 357 -0.74 23.51 4.46
C MET A 357 0.25 24.16 3.48
N GLN A 358 1.07 23.37 2.77
CA GLN A 358 1.92 23.89 1.71
C GLN A 358 1.14 23.87 0.38
N GLU A 359 0.55 25.02 0.04
CA GLU A 359 -0.61 25.10 -0.86
C GLU A 359 -0.31 25.38 -2.34
N THR A 360 0.96 25.64 -2.72
CA THR A 360 1.29 26.02 -4.11
C THR A 360 2.72 25.65 -4.52
N GLY A 361 2.82 24.80 -5.54
CA GLY A 361 4.05 24.47 -6.27
C GLY A 361 3.91 23.10 -6.90
N GLU A 362 4.40 22.92 -8.13
CA GLU A 362 4.61 21.57 -8.67
C GLU A 362 5.42 20.76 -7.66
N VAL A 363 5.05 19.49 -7.48
CA VAL A 363 5.80 18.60 -6.60
C VAL A 363 7.24 18.52 -7.14
N PRO A 364 8.27 18.84 -6.32
CA PRO A 364 9.65 18.73 -6.75
C PRO A 364 9.96 17.33 -7.26
N GLU A 365 10.79 17.23 -8.31
CA GLU A 365 11.23 15.95 -8.84
C GLU A 365 11.89 15.07 -7.76
N SER A 366 12.62 15.68 -6.82
CA SER A 366 13.20 14.99 -5.66
C SER A 366 12.13 14.26 -4.83
N VAL A 367 10.95 14.85 -4.64
CA VAL A 367 9.84 14.22 -3.91
C VAL A 367 9.31 12.99 -4.64
N TYR A 368 9.21 13.02 -5.97
CA TYR A 368 8.83 11.82 -6.73
C TYR A 368 9.89 10.72 -6.68
N ARG A 369 11.17 11.07 -6.54
CA ARG A 369 12.27 10.09 -6.40
C ARG A 369 12.37 9.52 -4.98
N SER A 370 12.22 10.36 -3.96
CA SER A 370 12.38 10.02 -2.55
C SER A 370 11.09 9.49 -1.88
N GLY A 371 9.93 9.73 -2.47
CA GLY A 371 8.64 9.24 -1.98
C GLY A 371 8.18 9.87 -0.67
N TRP A 372 7.59 9.06 0.22
CA TRP A 372 6.99 9.51 1.48
C TRP A 372 7.94 10.29 2.40
N GLN A 373 9.21 9.89 2.46
CA GLN A 373 10.21 10.52 3.31
C GLN A 373 10.32 12.03 3.05
N GLU A 374 10.37 12.44 1.79
CA GLU A 374 10.48 13.85 1.42
C GLU A 374 9.10 14.52 1.32
N PHE A 375 8.08 13.77 0.88
CA PHE A 375 6.73 14.30 0.76
C PHE A 375 6.15 14.79 2.09
N VAL A 376 6.32 14.03 3.18
CA VAL A 376 5.79 14.43 4.49
C VAL A 376 6.44 15.73 4.97
N ALA A 377 7.75 15.89 4.74
CA ALA A 377 8.46 17.13 5.07
C ALA A 377 8.01 18.30 4.17
N TYR A 378 7.81 18.04 2.89
CA TYR A 378 7.38 19.04 1.90
C TYR A 378 5.94 19.52 2.12
N SER A 379 5.02 18.61 2.40
CA SER A 379 3.57 18.85 2.35
C SER A 379 3.02 19.66 3.54
N LYS A 380 3.75 19.68 4.67
CA LYS A 380 3.30 20.30 5.93
C LYS A 380 1.87 19.87 6.29
N LEU A 381 1.66 18.57 6.32
CA LEU A 381 0.36 17.99 6.67
C LEU A 381 -0.03 18.40 8.09
N VAL A 382 -1.30 18.74 8.26
CA VAL A 382 -1.89 19.02 9.57
C VAL A 382 -3.20 18.27 9.73
N GLY A 383 -3.49 17.94 10.97
CA GLY A 383 -4.74 17.34 11.36
C GLY A 383 -5.79 18.41 11.38
N ARG A 384 -7.04 18.00 11.30
CA ARG A 384 -8.15 18.95 11.44
C ARG A 384 -8.17 19.65 12.80
N ASP A 385 -7.60 19.03 13.83
CA ASP A 385 -7.41 19.66 15.14
C ASP A 385 -6.27 20.70 15.16
N GLY A 386 -5.69 21.00 14.00
CA GLY A 386 -4.60 21.96 13.82
C GLY A 386 -3.24 21.41 14.24
N LYS A 387 -3.16 20.14 14.64
CA LYS A 387 -1.88 19.52 15.03
C LYS A 387 -1.06 19.20 13.81
N GLU A 388 0.23 19.48 13.90
CA GLU A 388 1.20 19.06 12.88
C GLU A 388 1.23 17.53 12.78
N PHE A 389 1.38 17.02 11.56
CA PHE A 389 1.42 15.59 11.27
C PHE A 389 2.36 14.80 12.19
N GLN A 390 3.57 15.32 12.43
CA GLN A 390 4.56 14.67 13.30
C GLN A 390 4.09 14.52 14.76
N THR A 391 3.17 15.37 15.22
CA THR A 391 2.64 15.35 16.59
C THR A 391 1.39 14.48 16.75
N MET A 392 0.83 13.98 15.64
CA MET A 392 -0.32 13.09 15.66
C MET A 392 0.04 11.70 16.20
N PRO A 393 -0.93 10.94 16.75
CA PRO A 393 -0.73 9.52 17.05
C PRO A 393 -0.26 8.74 15.80
N PRO A 394 0.65 7.76 15.92
CA PRO A 394 1.13 6.95 14.80
C PRO A 394 0.01 6.36 13.92
N ALA A 395 -1.07 5.89 14.54
CA ALA A 395 -2.21 5.33 13.80
C ALA A 395 -2.93 6.37 12.93
N ALA A 396 -3.00 7.63 13.39
CA ALA A 396 -3.56 8.73 12.62
C ALA A 396 -2.64 9.11 11.45
N GLN A 397 -1.32 9.17 11.70
CA GLN A 397 -0.34 9.43 10.64
C GLN A 397 -0.41 8.39 9.52
N GLN A 398 -0.42 7.10 9.87
CA GLN A 398 -0.55 6.03 8.86
C GLN A 398 -1.90 6.07 8.12
N THR A 399 -2.98 6.51 8.77
CA THR A 399 -4.28 6.69 8.10
C THR A 399 -4.22 7.79 7.02
N VAL A 400 -3.54 8.91 7.31
CA VAL A 400 -3.36 10.00 6.35
C VAL A 400 -2.50 9.55 5.17
N ILE A 401 -1.41 8.83 5.43
CA ILE A 401 -0.52 8.29 4.39
C ILE A 401 -1.25 7.26 3.51
N ASP A 402 -2.07 6.39 4.10
CA ASP A 402 -2.93 5.47 3.37
C ASP A 402 -3.88 6.23 2.41
N ALA A 403 -4.59 7.25 2.92
CA ALA A 403 -5.49 8.04 2.11
C ALA A 403 -4.75 8.76 0.96
N LEU A 404 -3.58 9.35 1.23
CA LEU A 404 -2.79 10.05 0.24
C LEU A 404 -2.12 9.14 -0.80
N SER A 405 -1.98 7.84 -0.51
CA SER A 405 -1.40 6.89 -1.49
C SER A 405 -2.17 6.89 -2.81
N PHE A 406 -3.50 7.07 -2.78
CA PHE A 406 -4.36 7.07 -3.97
C PHE A 406 -4.05 8.24 -4.92
N PRO A 407 -4.20 9.52 -4.52
CA PRO A 407 -3.91 10.63 -5.43
C PRO A 407 -2.43 10.71 -5.81
N LEU A 408 -1.50 10.37 -4.89
CA LEU A 408 -0.07 10.52 -5.15
C LEU A 408 0.50 9.45 -6.08
N SER A 409 0.01 8.21 -6.02
CA SER A 409 0.43 7.17 -6.98
C SER A 409 0.05 7.56 -8.41
N VAL A 410 -1.09 8.22 -8.59
CA VAL A 410 -1.52 8.74 -9.90
C VAL A 410 -0.66 9.93 -10.35
N LEU A 411 -0.35 10.87 -9.44
CA LEU A 411 0.54 12.00 -9.78
C LEU A 411 1.93 11.51 -10.19
N GLU A 412 2.49 10.54 -9.45
CA GLU A 412 3.77 9.90 -9.79
C GLU A 412 3.71 9.26 -11.18
N ALA A 413 2.69 8.44 -11.45
CA ALA A 413 2.50 7.79 -12.74
C ALA A 413 2.38 8.79 -13.89
N CYS A 414 1.61 9.87 -13.71
CA CYS A 414 1.46 10.93 -14.70
C CYS A 414 2.75 11.72 -14.90
N TRP A 415 3.50 12.01 -13.84
CA TRP A 415 4.79 12.69 -13.92
C TRP A 415 5.79 11.87 -14.76
N VAL A 416 5.94 10.57 -14.48
CA VAL A 416 6.84 9.70 -15.27
C VAL A 416 6.37 9.54 -16.72
N ALA A 417 5.05 9.50 -16.94
CA ALA A 417 4.48 9.43 -18.29
C ALA A 417 4.51 10.76 -19.06
N ASN A 418 5.12 11.81 -18.49
CA ASN A 418 5.13 13.17 -19.03
C ASN A 418 3.72 13.69 -19.37
N HIS A 419 2.75 13.41 -18.49
CA HIS A 419 1.35 13.80 -18.60
C HIS A 419 1.02 14.89 -17.59
N SER A 420 1.35 16.14 -17.95
CA SER A 420 1.24 17.28 -17.04
C SER A 420 -0.19 17.78 -16.85
N PHE A 421 -0.54 18.14 -15.61
CA PHE A 421 -1.85 18.67 -15.20
C PHE A 421 -1.97 20.18 -15.50
N VAL A 422 -1.79 20.57 -16.76
CA VAL A 422 -1.81 21.98 -17.21
C VAL A 422 -3.20 22.50 -17.58
N ARG A 423 -4.25 21.68 -17.44
CA ARG A 423 -5.62 22.04 -17.81
C ARG A 423 -6.37 22.63 -16.62
N LYS A 424 -7.10 23.73 -16.87
CA LYS A 424 -8.00 24.34 -15.87
C LYS A 424 -9.13 23.42 -15.43
N HIS A 425 -9.61 22.59 -16.35
CA HIS A 425 -10.68 21.65 -16.11
C HIS A 425 -10.19 20.24 -16.39
N ILE A 426 -10.35 19.36 -15.42
CA ILE A 426 -9.90 17.96 -15.48
C ILE A 426 -11.07 17.06 -15.13
N LYS A 427 -11.42 16.19 -16.06
CA LYS A 427 -12.36 15.09 -15.88
C LYS A 427 -11.58 13.79 -15.74
N VAL A 428 -11.79 13.03 -14.67
CA VAL A 428 -11.10 11.75 -14.41
C VAL A 428 -12.13 10.64 -14.32
N HIS A 429 -11.91 9.55 -15.05
CA HIS A 429 -12.67 8.32 -14.85
C HIS A 429 -11.92 7.42 -13.86
N ILE A 430 -12.60 6.98 -12.82
CA ILE A 430 -12.09 5.99 -11.86
C ILE A 430 -12.91 4.72 -12.08
N LEU A 431 -12.24 3.68 -12.58
CA LEU A 431 -12.85 2.45 -13.07
C LEU A 431 -12.98 1.42 -11.95
N ASN A 432 -14.18 0.88 -11.80
CA ASN A 432 -14.64 -0.07 -10.79
C ASN A 432 -14.08 0.19 -9.36
N PRO A 433 -14.25 1.41 -8.83
CA PRO A 433 -13.72 1.76 -7.53
C PRO A 433 -14.46 1.02 -6.42
N PHE A 434 -13.72 0.56 -5.41
CA PHE A 434 -14.28 -0.14 -4.26
C PHE A 434 -13.67 0.36 -2.96
N GLY A 435 -14.45 0.30 -1.86
CA GLY A 435 -13.99 0.48 -0.49
C GLY A 435 -13.13 1.73 -0.29
N SER A 436 -11.83 1.52 -0.01
CA SER A 436 -10.85 2.58 0.23
C SER A 436 -10.76 3.60 -0.91
N THR A 437 -10.99 3.27 -2.18
CA THR A 437 -11.01 4.25 -3.29
C THR A 437 -12.12 5.29 -3.14
N LEU A 438 -13.27 4.87 -2.57
CA LEU A 438 -14.46 5.70 -2.32
C LEU A 438 -14.50 6.26 -0.89
N ALA A 439 -13.59 5.84 -0.01
CA ALA A 439 -13.49 6.36 1.35
C ALA A 439 -12.73 7.69 1.35
N ASP A 440 -13.22 8.66 2.12
CA ASP A 440 -12.58 9.97 2.28
C ASP A 440 -12.28 10.67 0.95
N LEU A 441 -13.34 10.97 0.16
CA LEU A 441 -13.20 11.57 -1.17
C LEU A 441 -12.43 12.90 -1.18
N VAL A 442 -12.33 13.59 -0.03
CA VAL A 442 -11.57 14.83 0.14
C VAL A 442 -10.07 14.62 -0.12
N LYS A 443 -9.54 13.39 -0.01
CA LYS A 443 -8.13 13.10 -0.37
C LYS A 443 -7.74 13.53 -1.78
N TYR A 444 -8.69 13.51 -2.74
CA TYR A 444 -8.43 13.93 -4.11
C TYR A 444 -8.26 15.45 -4.26
N GLU A 445 -8.58 16.23 -3.21
CA GLU A 445 -8.21 17.64 -3.11
C GLU A 445 -6.70 17.84 -3.27
N GLU A 446 -5.89 16.82 -2.95
CA GLU A 446 -4.44 16.88 -3.10
C GLU A 446 -3.98 17.20 -4.52
N TRP A 447 -4.74 16.80 -5.56
CA TRP A 447 -4.42 17.19 -6.94
C TRP A 447 -4.46 18.71 -7.14
N PHE A 448 -5.35 19.45 -6.46
CA PHE A 448 -5.34 20.92 -6.53
C PHE A 448 -4.11 21.54 -5.87
N HIS A 449 -3.64 20.96 -4.76
CA HIS A 449 -2.47 21.47 -4.06
C HIS A 449 -1.20 21.30 -4.90
N ARG A 450 -1.15 20.26 -5.74
CA ARG A 450 0.04 19.89 -6.53
C ARG A 450 0.00 20.33 -7.98
N CYS A 451 -1.19 20.61 -8.50
CA CYS A 451 -1.39 21.03 -9.87
C CYS A 451 -2.08 22.41 -9.85
N PRO A 452 -1.29 23.51 -9.79
CA PRO A 452 -1.82 24.84 -9.53
C PRO A 452 -2.80 25.32 -10.61
N ASP A 453 -2.60 24.88 -11.85
CA ASP A 453 -3.42 25.26 -13.01
C ASP A 453 -4.84 24.69 -12.95
N VAL A 454 -5.08 23.65 -12.16
CA VAL A 454 -6.39 22.99 -12.05
C VAL A 454 -7.33 23.84 -11.20
N ILE A 455 -8.49 24.17 -11.77
CA ILE A 455 -9.54 24.96 -11.14
C ILE A 455 -10.78 24.08 -10.88
N THR A 456 -11.13 23.22 -11.83
CA THR A 456 -12.28 22.32 -11.71
C THR A 456 -11.85 20.88 -11.89
N LEU A 457 -12.23 20.01 -10.95
CA LEU A 457 -11.98 18.59 -10.97
C LEU A 457 -13.31 17.81 -10.94
N GLU A 458 -13.56 17.02 -11.97
CA GLU A 458 -14.71 16.13 -12.07
C GLU A 458 -14.24 14.67 -11.97
N LEU A 459 -14.64 13.98 -10.91
CA LEU A 459 -14.32 12.57 -10.68
C LEU A 459 -15.52 11.71 -11.01
N HIS A 460 -15.41 10.82 -11.98
CA HIS A 460 -16.46 9.87 -12.35
C HIS A 460 -16.08 8.48 -11.83
N PHE A 461 -16.75 8.04 -10.77
CA PHE A 461 -16.62 6.69 -10.21
C PHE A 461 -17.59 5.76 -10.94
N ILE A 462 -17.08 4.79 -11.69
CA ILE A 462 -17.88 3.99 -12.63
C ILE A 462 -17.72 2.50 -12.33
N GLY A 463 -18.81 1.79 -12.08
CA GLY A 463 -18.79 0.34 -11.88
C GLY A 463 -20.02 -0.20 -11.17
N THR A 464 -20.21 -1.52 -11.24
CA THR A 464 -21.40 -2.19 -10.69
C THR A 464 -21.46 -2.17 -9.18
N GLU A 465 -20.32 -2.01 -8.50
CA GLU A 465 -20.21 -1.98 -7.04
C GLU A 465 -20.11 -0.56 -6.47
N VAL A 466 -20.26 0.47 -7.32
CA VAL A 466 -20.20 1.87 -6.87
C VAL A 466 -21.39 2.17 -5.97
N ILE A 467 -21.08 2.56 -4.73
CA ILE A 467 -22.08 2.97 -3.74
C ILE A 467 -22.28 4.48 -3.84
N VAL A 468 -23.50 4.90 -4.15
CA VAL A 468 -23.88 6.31 -4.18
C VAL A 468 -24.02 6.85 -2.74
N PRO A 469 -23.29 7.91 -2.37
CA PRO A 469 -23.44 8.57 -1.07
C PRO A 469 -24.87 9.09 -0.85
N ALA A 470 -25.39 8.97 0.37
CA ALA A 470 -26.73 9.49 0.70
C ALA A 470 -26.85 11.01 0.53
N ALA A 471 -25.73 11.74 0.58
CA ALA A 471 -25.67 13.18 0.35
C ALA A 471 -25.65 13.57 -1.14
N ALA A 472 -25.49 12.61 -2.06
CA ALA A 472 -25.45 12.90 -3.49
C ALA A 472 -26.86 13.22 -4.01
N VAL A 473 -26.95 14.24 -4.88
CA VAL A 473 -28.17 14.62 -5.61
C VAL A 473 -27.98 14.21 -7.06
N ASP A 474 -28.91 13.45 -7.62
CA ASP A 474 -28.82 12.90 -8.98
C ASP A 474 -27.48 12.18 -9.25
N SER A 475 -27.06 11.37 -8.28
CA SER A 475 -25.77 10.65 -8.29
C SER A 475 -24.54 11.55 -8.46
N CYS A 476 -24.65 12.82 -8.05
CA CYS A 476 -23.62 13.84 -8.11
C CYS A 476 -23.40 14.45 -6.72
N LEU A 477 -22.15 14.70 -6.34
CA LEU A 477 -21.77 15.31 -5.07
C LEU A 477 -20.69 16.36 -5.28
N GLU A 478 -20.99 17.62 -4.98
CA GLU A 478 -19.99 18.68 -4.88
C GLU A 478 -19.34 18.64 -3.49
N LEU A 479 -18.02 18.49 -3.44
CA LEU A 479 -17.27 18.40 -2.19
C LEU A 479 -16.88 19.79 -1.70
N ALA A 480 -17.01 20.04 -0.40
CA ALA A 480 -16.44 21.25 0.17
C ALA A 480 -14.94 21.08 0.36
N LEU A 481 -14.20 21.96 -0.30
CA LEU A 481 -12.75 22.00 -0.26
C LEU A 481 -12.25 22.79 0.96
N CYS A 482 -10.95 22.72 1.23
CA CYS A 482 -10.31 23.56 2.23
C CYS A 482 -10.46 25.06 1.91
N GLU A 483 -10.17 25.90 2.90
CA GLU A 483 -10.28 27.37 2.76
C GLU A 483 -9.40 27.91 1.62
N SER A 484 -8.20 27.34 1.43
CA SER A 484 -7.30 27.73 0.34
C SER A 484 -7.90 27.45 -1.03
N CYS A 485 -8.34 26.22 -1.27
CA CYS A 485 -8.95 25.82 -2.54
C CYS A 485 -10.24 26.61 -2.80
N SER A 486 -11.08 26.78 -1.77
CA SER A 486 -12.30 27.58 -1.85
C SER A 486 -12.00 29.05 -2.19
N SER A 487 -10.97 29.65 -1.59
CA SER A 487 -10.57 31.04 -1.86
C SER A 487 -10.08 31.24 -3.30
N LYS A 488 -9.47 30.21 -3.91
CA LYS A 488 -9.03 30.17 -5.31
C LYS A 488 -10.17 29.81 -6.28
N SER A 489 -11.42 29.77 -5.80
CA SER A 489 -12.61 29.40 -6.59
C SER A 489 -12.51 28.02 -7.23
N ARG A 490 -11.77 27.09 -6.60
CA ARG A 490 -11.66 25.71 -7.06
C ARG A 490 -12.92 24.92 -6.71
N LYS A 491 -13.25 23.95 -7.56
CA LYS A 491 -14.46 23.12 -7.41
C LYS A 491 -14.15 21.65 -7.70
N MET A 492 -14.60 20.77 -6.81
CA MET A 492 -14.52 19.32 -6.99
C MET A 492 -15.91 18.72 -7.01
N THR A 493 -16.22 17.98 -8.07
CA THR A 493 -17.49 17.29 -8.25
C THR A 493 -17.25 15.80 -8.44
N CYS A 494 -17.99 14.98 -7.72
CA CYS A 494 -17.93 13.52 -7.82
C CYS A 494 -19.24 12.99 -8.42
N HIS A 495 -19.15 12.23 -9.50
CA HIS A 495 -20.25 11.56 -10.17
C HIS A 495 -20.17 10.05 -9.92
N PHE A 496 -21.28 9.43 -9.55
CA PHE A 496 -21.35 8.01 -9.20
C PHE A 496 -22.21 7.26 -10.22
N HIS A 497 -21.60 6.34 -10.97
CA HIS A 497 -22.25 5.58 -12.03
C HIS A 497 -22.30 4.11 -11.62
N THR A 498 -23.43 3.69 -11.06
CA THR A 498 -23.69 2.30 -10.66
C THR A 498 -24.20 1.49 -11.85
N CYS A 499 -23.31 1.22 -12.80
CA CYS A 499 -23.60 0.44 -14.00
C CYS A 499 -22.36 -0.33 -14.48
N PRO A 500 -22.51 -1.34 -15.35
CA PRO A 500 -21.40 -1.97 -16.05
C PRO A 500 -20.54 -0.94 -16.80
N LEU A 501 -19.22 -1.09 -16.73
CA LEU A 501 -18.29 -0.16 -17.40
C LEU A 501 -18.59 0.00 -18.89
N LEU A 502 -18.87 -1.10 -19.59
CA LEU A 502 -19.17 -1.07 -21.02
C LEU A 502 -20.43 -0.24 -21.33
N GLU A 503 -21.47 -0.36 -20.50
CA GLU A 503 -22.71 0.41 -20.65
C GLU A 503 -22.45 1.90 -20.52
N PHE A 504 -21.72 2.31 -19.47
CA PHE A 504 -21.30 3.70 -19.29
C PHE A 504 -20.50 4.22 -20.49
N ILE A 505 -19.57 3.42 -21.02
CA ILE A 505 -18.74 3.80 -22.17
C ILE A 505 -19.62 4.07 -23.40
N GLU A 506 -20.59 3.20 -23.69
CA GLU A 506 -21.49 3.40 -24.83
C GLU A 506 -22.42 4.60 -24.64
N GLU A 507 -22.95 4.81 -23.43
CA GLU A 507 -23.77 5.98 -23.11
C GLU A 507 -22.98 7.29 -23.28
N GLU A 508 -21.74 7.33 -22.81
CA GLU A 508 -20.88 8.50 -22.94
C GLU A 508 -20.59 8.83 -24.42
N ILE A 509 -20.39 7.80 -25.24
CA ILE A 509 -20.18 7.93 -26.69
C ILE A 509 -21.46 8.41 -27.38
N ALA A 510 -22.59 7.80 -27.06
CA ALA A 510 -23.89 8.20 -27.61
C ALA A 510 -24.25 9.64 -27.23
N ALA A 511 -23.87 10.08 -26.03
CA ALA A 511 -24.06 11.45 -25.56
C ALA A 511 -23.08 12.46 -26.19
N GLY A 512 -22.07 12.01 -26.94
CA GLY A 512 -21.02 12.89 -27.50
C GLY A 512 -20.20 13.61 -26.43
N SER A 513 -20.10 13.03 -25.23
CA SER A 513 -19.39 13.64 -24.11
C SER A 513 -17.88 13.67 -24.36
N PRO A 514 -17.17 14.73 -23.94
CA PRO A 514 -15.73 14.80 -24.13
C PRO A 514 -15.02 13.68 -23.35
N PRO A 515 -13.94 13.11 -23.91
CA PRO A 515 -13.16 12.09 -23.23
C PRO A 515 -12.56 12.64 -21.93
N PRO A 516 -12.30 11.77 -20.94
CA PRO A 516 -11.63 12.20 -19.72
C PRO A 516 -10.22 12.70 -20.03
N PHE A 517 -9.64 13.44 -19.08
CA PHE A 517 -8.24 13.79 -19.05
C PHE A 517 -7.36 12.54 -18.82
N LEU A 518 -7.75 11.68 -17.88
CA LEU A 518 -7.11 10.39 -17.62
C LEU A 518 -8.11 9.39 -17.02
N ARG A 519 -7.76 8.11 -17.09
CA ARG A 519 -8.48 6.99 -16.49
C ARG A 519 -7.63 6.36 -15.39
N VAL A 520 -8.23 5.94 -14.28
CA VAL A 520 -7.54 5.26 -13.18
C VAL A 520 -8.24 3.97 -12.82
N ALA A 521 -7.48 2.89 -12.69
CA ALA A 521 -7.93 1.63 -12.10
C ALA A 521 -7.07 1.33 -10.86
N TYR A 522 -7.72 1.23 -9.68
CA TYR A 522 -7.02 0.98 -8.42
C TYR A 522 -7.14 -0.48 -7.99
N SER A 523 -6.02 -1.20 -7.99
CA SER A 523 -5.86 -2.53 -7.42
C SER A 523 -6.87 -3.55 -7.96
N THR A 524 -7.01 -3.59 -9.28
CA THR A 524 -8.01 -4.41 -9.97
C THR A 524 -7.52 -5.84 -10.18
N ALA A 525 -6.22 -6.04 -10.33
CA ALA A 525 -5.56 -7.30 -10.63
C ALA A 525 -6.21 -8.02 -11.83
N PHE A 526 -6.31 -7.31 -12.95
CA PHE A 526 -6.91 -7.78 -14.20
C PHE A 526 -6.50 -9.20 -14.58
N GLY A 527 -5.20 -9.50 -14.53
CA GLY A 527 -4.63 -10.79 -14.92
C GLY A 527 -4.95 -11.94 -13.96
N ARG A 528 -5.46 -11.66 -12.75
CA ARG A 528 -5.88 -12.67 -11.77
C ARG A 528 -7.38 -12.84 -11.67
N LEU A 529 -8.17 -12.12 -12.48
CA LEU A 529 -9.62 -12.26 -12.47
C LEU A 529 -10.05 -13.67 -12.91
N PRO A 530 -11.02 -14.30 -12.21
CA PRO A 530 -11.66 -15.51 -12.70
C PRO A 530 -12.25 -15.29 -14.09
N ALA A 531 -12.30 -16.33 -14.93
CA ALA A 531 -12.75 -16.22 -16.32
C ALA A 531 -14.10 -15.49 -16.48
N GLU A 532 -15.07 -15.77 -15.61
CA GLU A 532 -16.39 -15.12 -15.62
C GLU A 532 -16.31 -13.61 -15.31
N ALA A 533 -15.44 -13.20 -14.39
CA ALA A 533 -15.24 -11.81 -14.01
C ALA A 533 -14.34 -11.06 -15.01
N ALA A 534 -13.46 -11.76 -15.73
CA ALA A 534 -12.58 -11.16 -16.73
C ALA A 534 -13.35 -10.71 -17.99
N VAL A 535 -14.39 -11.45 -18.41
CA VAL A 535 -15.18 -11.14 -19.63
C VAL A 535 -15.71 -9.70 -19.68
N PRO A 536 -16.45 -9.18 -18.66
CA PRO A 536 -16.96 -7.80 -18.71
C PRO A 536 -15.83 -6.76 -18.73
N TRP A 537 -14.70 -7.04 -18.08
CA TRP A 537 -13.52 -6.17 -18.10
C TRP A 537 -12.85 -6.16 -19.47
N THR A 538 -12.60 -7.31 -20.07
CA THR A 538 -12.02 -7.42 -21.41
C THR A 538 -12.86 -6.64 -22.42
N ALA A 539 -14.20 -6.79 -22.39
CA ALA A 539 -15.08 -6.07 -23.29
C ALA A 539 -14.99 -4.54 -23.09
N ALA A 540 -15.02 -4.06 -21.86
CA ALA A 540 -14.91 -2.63 -21.55
C ALA A 540 -13.53 -2.05 -21.91
N LEU A 541 -12.44 -2.76 -21.60
CA LEU A 541 -11.08 -2.33 -21.88
C LEU A 541 -10.79 -2.30 -23.38
N THR A 542 -11.24 -3.31 -24.14
CA THR A 542 -11.15 -3.30 -25.61
C THR A 542 -11.92 -2.12 -26.18
N ARG A 543 -13.15 -1.90 -25.70
CA ARG A 543 -13.97 -0.79 -26.18
C ARG A 543 -13.34 0.57 -25.90
N LEU A 544 -12.71 0.74 -24.75
CA LEU A 544 -11.94 1.96 -24.41
C LEU A 544 -10.70 2.12 -25.29
N ALA A 545 -9.99 1.05 -25.62
CA ALA A 545 -8.82 1.10 -26.51
C ALA A 545 -9.18 1.46 -27.96
N GLU A 546 -10.39 1.12 -28.41
CA GLU A 546 -10.90 1.50 -29.73
C GLU A 546 -11.32 2.97 -29.82
N ARG A 547 -11.40 3.69 -28.69
CA ARG A 547 -11.80 5.10 -28.70
C ARG A 547 -10.67 5.97 -29.26
N PRO A 548 -10.98 6.92 -30.15
CA PRO A 548 -10.01 7.89 -30.65
C PRO A 548 -9.80 9.01 -29.61
N ASP A 549 -9.35 8.65 -28.41
CA ASP A 549 -8.99 9.63 -27.38
C ASP A 549 -7.60 9.38 -26.78
N ALA A 550 -6.95 10.47 -26.38
CA ALA A 550 -5.58 10.45 -25.89
C ALA A 550 -5.46 10.18 -24.38
N ALA A 551 -6.57 9.84 -23.70
CA ALA A 551 -6.58 9.75 -22.25
C ALA A 551 -5.82 8.49 -21.79
N PRO A 552 -4.73 8.64 -21.03
CA PRO A 552 -4.00 7.49 -20.52
C PRO A 552 -4.82 6.73 -19.48
N LEU A 553 -4.56 5.44 -19.35
CA LEU A 553 -5.03 4.60 -18.27
C LEU A 553 -3.88 4.35 -17.29
N VAL A 554 -4.03 4.83 -16.07
CA VAL A 554 -3.15 4.53 -14.94
C VAL A 554 -3.74 3.34 -14.19
N VAL A 555 -2.96 2.27 -14.08
CA VAL A 555 -3.33 1.09 -13.27
C VAL A 555 -2.40 1.03 -12.08
N THR A 556 -2.94 0.86 -10.89
CA THR A 556 -2.14 0.64 -9.68
C THR A 556 -2.46 -0.73 -9.10
N GLU A 557 -1.50 -1.42 -8.48
CA GLU A 557 -1.70 -2.76 -7.94
C GLU A 557 -1.19 -2.94 -6.52
N ARG A 558 -1.80 -3.89 -5.77
CA ARG A 558 -1.40 -4.18 -4.38
C ARG A 558 -0.11 -4.98 -4.29
N VAL A 559 0.19 -5.71 -5.36
CA VAL A 559 1.34 -6.59 -5.45
C VAL A 559 1.99 -6.39 -6.80
N PHE A 560 3.32 -6.32 -6.80
CA PHE A 560 4.06 -6.03 -8.01
C PHE A 560 3.81 -7.06 -9.13
N CYS A 561 3.64 -8.35 -8.78
CA CYS A 561 3.42 -9.42 -9.76
C CYS A 561 2.08 -9.30 -10.52
N ASP A 562 1.09 -8.57 -9.98
CA ASP A 562 -0.18 -8.29 -10.67
C ASP A 562 0.01 -7.34 -11.83
N ALA A 563 0.79 -6.28 -11.62
CA ALA A 563 0.99 -5.27 -12.64
C ALA A 563 1.57 -5.84 -13.95
N GLY A 564 2.39 -6.90 -13.87
CA GLY A 564 2.89 -7.61 -15.06
C GLY A 564 1.82 -8.45 -15.78
N GLN A 565 0.93 -9.11 -15.05
CA GLN A 565 -0.17 -9.89 -15.64
C GLN A 565 -1.25 -8.97 -16.23
N ASP A 566 -1.46 -7.83 -15.58
CA ASP A 566 -2.37 -6.78 -16.04
C ASP A 566 -1.87 -6.16 -17.35
N GLU A 567 -0.55 -5.97 -17.49
CA GLU A 567 0.06 -5.50 -18.72
C GLU A 567 -0.25 -6.44 -19.91
N GLU A 568 -0.15 -7.75 -19.70
CA GLU A 568 -0.47 -8.76 -20.71
C GLU A 568 -1.95 -8.72 -21.09
N MET A 569 -2.85 -8.66 -20.11
CA MET A 569 -4.29 -8.56 -20.37
C MET A 569 -4.65 -7.26 -21.13
N LEU A 570 -4.09 -6.12 -20.75
CA LEU A 570 -4.33 -4.83 -21.40
C LEU A 570 -3.80 -4.81 -22.83
N ARG A 571 -2.64 -5.41 -23.08
CA ARG A 571 -2.09 -5.59 -24.43
C ARG A 571 -3.03 -6.39 -25.32
N ASN A 572 -3.61 -7.47 -24.79
CA ASN A 572 -4.62 -8.27 -25.49
C ASN A 572 -5.93 -7.50 -25.75
N CYS A 573 -6.21 -6.45 -24.97
CA CYS A 573 -7.34 -5.54 -25.17
C CYS A 573 -7.01 -4.34 -26.08
N GLY A 574 -5.85 -4.31 -26.76
CA GLY A 574 -5.50 -3.24 -27.70
C GLY A 574 -4.82 -2.01 -27.07
N TRP A 575 -4.37 -2.11 -25.82
CA TRP A 575 -3.61 -1.04 -25.17
C TRP A 575 -2.11 -1.17 -25.47
N ARG A 576 -1.43 -0.04 -25.61
CA ARG A 576 0.04 0.05 -25.60
C ARG A 576 0.52 0.56 -24.26
N THR A 577 1.60 -0.01 -23.76
CA THR A 577 2.21 0.48 -22.52
C THR A 577 3.07 1.71 -22.81
N VAL A 578 2.83 2.78 -22.05
CA VAL A 578 3.60 4.04 -22.07
C VAL A 578 4.69 3.99 -21.01
N VAL A 579 4.35 3.50 -19.82
CA VAL A 579 5.31 3.27 -18.74
C VAL A 579 5.08 1.86 -18.19
N PRO A 580 6.12 0.99 -18.16
CA PRO A 580 6.02 -0.34 -17.59
C PRO A 580 5.58 -0.34 -16.14
N PRO A 581 5.11 -1.50 -15.63
CA PRO A 581 5.00 -1.75 -14.21
C PRO A 581 6.24 -1.27 -13.43
N ARG A 582 6.03 -0.32 -12.52
CA ARG A 582 7.04 0.23 -11.60
C ARG A 582 6.57 0.16 -10.17
N CYS A 583 7.49 0.08 -9.23
CA CYS A 583 7.16 0.25 -7.81
C CYS A 583 6.71 1.69 -7.56
N CYS A 584 5.66 1.85 -6.77
CA CYS A 584 5.19 3.16 -6.35
C CYS A 584 6.08 3.70 -5.23
N ARG A 585 6.35 5.01 -5.27
CA ARG A 585 7.05 5.75 -4.22
C ARG A 585 6.12 6.25 -3.11
N PHE A 586 4.81 6.14 -3.34
CA PHE A 586 3.75 6.51 -2.40
C PHE A 586 2.82 5.34 -2.03
N PRO A 587 3.35 4.16 -1.63
CA PRO A 587 2.52 3.00 -1.33
C PRO A 587 1.81 3.19 0.04
N SER A 588 0.64 2.61 0.23
CA SER A 588 -0.06 2.65 1.54
C SER A 588 0.76 1.97 2.67
N PRO A 589 0.58 2.31 3.96
CA PRO A 589 1.13 1.53 5.06
C PRO A 589 0.40 0.21 5.32
N LEU A 590 -0.85 0.09 4.90
CA LEU A 590 -1.79 -0.84 5.52
C LEU A 590 -1.83 -2.18 4.80
N VAL A 591 -1.83 -3.26 5.57
CA VAL A 591 -1.79 -4.64 5.04
C VAL A 591 -2.86 -5.54 5.63
N SER A 592 -3.53 -6.30 4.76
CA SER A 592 -4.42 -7.39 5.14
C SER A 592 -3.66 -8.71 5.31
N ARG A 593 -4.04 -9.54 6.29
CA ARG A 593 -3.49 -10.90 6.48
C ARG A 593 -3.60 -11.74 5.20
N ASP A 594 -4.79 -11.78 4.62
CA ASP A 594 -5.13 -12.73 3.55
C ASP A 594 -4.45 -12.41 2.23
N ASP A 595 -3.87 -11.22 2.14
CA ASP A 595 -3.11 -10.81 0.99
C ASP A 595 -1.61 -11.16 1.14
N ILE A 596 -1.12 -11.62 2.31
CA ILE A 596 0.27 -12.04 2.55
C ILE A 596 0.45 -13.50 2.09
N ARG A 597 0.72 -13.71 0.80
CA ARG A 597 0.79 -15.06 0.19
C ARG A 597 2.11 -15.78 0.42
N ASP A 598 3.24 -15.11 0.20
CA ASP A 598 4.61 -15.56 0.53
C ASP A 598 5.58 -14.36 0.35
N CYS A 599 6.89 -14.60 0.51
CA CYS A 599 7.94 -13.62 0.25
C CYS A 599 8.36 -13.54 -1.24
N GLU A 600 7.87 -14.40 -2.12
CA GLU A 600 8.27 -14.50 -3.54
C GLU A 600 7.32 -13.70 -4.45
N ASP A 601 6.01 -13.77 -4.19
CA ASP A 601 4.96 -12.94 -4.77
C ASP A 601 5.02 -11.50 -4.23
N ASN A 602 5.62 -11.35 -3.05
CA ASN A 602 5.77 -10.08 -2.37
C ASN A 602 7.16 -10.04 -1.73
N PRO A 603 8.20 -9.56 -2.45
CA PRO A 603 9.59 -9.52 -1.96
C PRO A 603 9.74 -8.68 -0.69
N ILE A 604 8.68 -7.95 -0.35
CA ILE A 604 8.56 -7.02 0.76
C ILE A 604 7.42 -7.43 1.69
N GLY A 605 6.88 -8.67 1.56
CA GLY A 605 5.79 -9.37 2.29
C GLY A 605 4.57 -8.59 2.77
N LEU A 606 4.32 -7.41 2.19
CA LEU A 606 3.28 -6.47 2.56
C LEU A 606 2.31 -6.27 1.41
N SER A 607 1.07 -6.71 1.59
CA SER A 607 0.03 -6.41 0.61
C SER A 607 -0.60 -5.08 0.94
N ILE A 608 0.16 -4.08 0.55
CA ILE A 608 -0.12 -2.67 0.64
C ILE A 608 -0.89 -2.25 -0.61
N TRP A 609 -1.77 -1.27 -0.50
CA TRP A 609 -2.46 -0.70 -1.66
C TRP A 609 -1.51 0.22 -2.46
N ASN A 610 -1.67 0.22 -3.79
CA ASN A 610 -0.90 1.07 -4.70
C ASN A 610 0.62 0.85 -4.59
N MET A 611 1.06 -0.41 -4.46
CA MET A 611 2.48 -0.80 -4.40
C MET A 611 3.21 -0.65 -5.73
N SER A 612 2.48 -0.76 -6.83
CA SER A 612 3.00 -0.58 -8.16
C SER A 612 2.01 0.17 -9.01
N TRP A 613 2.49 0.72 -10.11
CA TRP A 613 1.66 1.34 -11.12
C TRP A 613 2.25 1.15 -12.52
N ALA A 614 1.39 1.24 -13.53
CA ALA A 614 1.75 1.23 -14.94
C ALA A 614 0.83 2.22 -15.69
N VAL A 615 1.32 2.73 -16.82
CA VAL A 615 0.57 3.70 -17.63
C VAL A 615 0.39 3.16 -19.05
N PHE A 616 -0.83 3.21 -19.54
CA PHE A 616 -1.22 2.68 -20.84
C PHE A 616 -1.93 3.75 -21.68
N LYS A 617 -1.90 3.59 -22.99
CA LYS A 617 -2.73 4.36 -23.95
C LYS A 617 -3.40 3.41 -24.93
N ALA A 618 -4.53 3.84 -25.47
CA ALA A 618 -5.15 3.18 -26.61
C ALA A 618 -4.13 3.01 -27.76
N GLY A 619 -4.09 1.82 -28.35
CA GLY A 619 -3.32 1.56 -29.56
C GLY A 619 -4.23 1.60 -30.78
N ALA A 620 -4.07 2.57 -31.68
CA ALA A 620 -4.68 2.48 -33.01
C ALA A 620 -3.78 3.14 -34.08
N VAL A 621 -3.90 2.58 -35.29
CA VAL A 621 -3.32 2.95 -36.60
C VAL A 621 -3.09 4.46 -36.74
N PRO A 622 -1.99 4.90 -37.39
CA PRO A 622 -1.73 6.32 -37.65
C PRO A 622 -2.99 6.96 -38.23
N THR A 623 -3.57 7.90 -37.52
CA THR A 623 -4.53 8.82 -38.12
C THR A 623 -3.67 9.86 -38.83
N ASP A 624 -3.88 10.00 -40.14
CA ASP A 624 -3.14 10.85 -41.08
C ASP A 624 -3.29 12.37 -40.79
N GLU A 625 -3.17 12.79 -39.53
CA GLU A 625 -3.11 14.19 -39.10
C GLU A 625 -1.95 14.48 -38.12
N GLU A 626 -0.94 13.61 -38.04
CA GLU A 626 0.42 14.04 -37.69
C GLU A 626 1.23 14.19 -38.98
N GLU A 627 1.51 15.43 -39.37
CA GLU A 627 2.21 15.81 -40.61
C GLU A 627 3.49 14.98 -40.80
N GLU A 628 3.50 14.09 -41.82
CA GLU A 628 4.74 13.52 -42.35
C GLU A 628 5.67 14.67 -42.78
N PRO A 629 6.97 14.64 -42.42
CA PRO A 629 7.93 15.57 -43.02
C PRO A 629 7.98 15.30 -44.53
N PRO A 630 7.98 16.35 -45.37
CA PRO A 630 7.81 16.20 -46.81
C PRO A 630 8.98 15.43 -47.43
N LYS A 631 8.64 14.44 -48.27
CA LYS A 631 9.59 13.68 -49.09
C LYS A 631 10.12 14.55 -50.24
N ASP A 632 11.43 14.48 -50.37
CA ASP A 632 12.32 15.21 -51.26
C ASP A 632 12.14 14.81 -52.75
N VAL A 633 11.72 15.73 -53.63
CA VAL A 633 12.13 15.79 -55.06
C VAL A 633 11.88 17.22 -55.60
N GLY A 634 12.92 17.89 -56.09
CA GLY A 634 12.78 18.95 -57.09
C GLY A 634 13.63 20.19 -56.87
N SER A 635 14.89 20.10 -57.30
CA SER A 635 15.84 21.19 -57.58
C SER A 635 15.24 22.57 -57.90
N GLU A 636 15.66 23.61 -57.18
CA GLU A 636 16.16 24.84 -57.81
C GLU A 636 16.98 25.72 -56.86
N GLN A 637 18.05 26.26 -57.41
CA GLN A 637 19.13 26.95 -56.72
C GLN A 637 18.70 28.32 -56.18
N THR A 638 19.10 28.66 -54.96
CA THR A 638 19.45 30.05 -54.66
C THR A 638 20.52 30.15 -53.56
N LYS A 639 21.73 30.55 -53.97
CA LYS A 639 22.88 30.90 -53.13
C LYS A 639 22.53 32.06 -52.19
N VAL A 640 22.92 31.99 -50.90
CA VAL A 640 23.67 33.06 -50.19
C VAL A 640 24.36 32.49 -48.92
N LYS A 641 25.70 32.64 -48.94
CA LYS A 641 26.74 32.80 -47.88
C LYS A 641 26.81 31.87 -46.67
N SER A 642 27.90 31.08 -46.73
CA SER A 642 28.57 30.31 -45.68
C SER A 642 28.96 31.14 -44.45
N ALA A 643 28.48 30.70 -43.28
CA ALA A 643 29.18 30.84 -42.00
C ALA A 643 29.93 29.53 -41.71
N SER A 644 31.08 29.63 -41.03
CA SER A 644 32.10 28.60 -40.90
C SER A 644 31.67 27.39 -40.06
N GLN A 645 32.27 26.23 -40.36
CA GLN A 645 32.07 24.92 -39.70
C GLN A 645 32.20 24.93 -38.17
N SER A 646 32.70 26.00 -37.55
CA SER A 646 32.82 26.13 -36.10
C SER A 646 31.56 26.60 -35.36
N GLU A 647 30.53 27.11 -36.04
CA GLU A 647 29.28 27.53 -35.37
C GLU A 647 28.19 26.44 -35.38
N VAL A 648 28.33 25.42 -36.23
CA VAL A 648 27.49 24.21 -36.23
C VAL A 648 27.93 23.22 -35.15
N GLU A 649 29.22 23.21 -34.78
CA GLU A 649 29.72 22.41 -33.66
C GLU A 649 29.19 22.92 -32.30
N VAL A 650 29.01 24.23 -32.13
CA VAL A 650 28.49 24.80 -30.87
C VAL A 650 26.97 24.62 -30.70
N ALA A 651 26.19 24.57 -31.78
CA ALA A 651 24.75 24.27 -31.70
C ALA A 651 24.46 22.76 -31.55
N ALA A 652 25.33 21.89 -32.07
CA ALA A 652 25.29 20.45 -31.81
C ALA A 652 25.70 20.12 -30.36
N GLU A 653 26.59 20.90 -29.74
CA GLU A 653 26.92 20.77 -28.31
C GLU A 653 25.76 21.18 -27.38
N ILE A 654 24.89 22.11 -27.79
CA ILE A 654 23.72 22.49 -26.99
C ILE A 654 22.57 21.45 -27.08
N PHE A 655 22.48 20.70 -28.19
CA PHE A 655 21.51 19.60 -28.34
C PHE A 655 22.01 18.26 -27.75
N ILE A 656 23.32 18.10 -27.57
CA ILE A 656 23.93 16.97 -26.85
C ILE A 656 23.86 17.17 -25.32
N ALA A 657 23.66 18.41 -24.84
CA ALA A 657 23.61 18.71 -23.40
C ALA A 657 22.29 18.35 -22.67
N HIS A 658 21.21 17.96 -23.35
CA HIS A 658 19.93 17.59 -22.71
C HIS A 658 19.65 16.07 -22.66
N LYS A 659 20.66 15.25 -22.97
CA LYS A 659 20.61 13.78 -22.80
C LYS A 659 21.59 13.28 -21.73
N ALA A 660 21.94 14.14 -20.77
CA ALA A 660 22.58 13.73 -19.53
C ALA A 660 21.50 13.16 -18.61
N LEU A 661 21.17 11.89 -18.82
CA LEU A 661 20.66 11.05 -17.75
C LEU A 661 21.63 11.20 -16.58
N GLU A 662 21.09 11.59 -15.44
CA GLU A 662 21.76 11.44 -14.15
C GLU A 662 22.30 10.00 -14.01
N SER A 663 23.42 9.89 -13.29
CA SER A 663 24.24 8.69 -13.21
C SER A 663 23.44 7.41 -12.90
N PRO A 664 23.80 6.26 -13.50
CA PRO A 664 23.15 4.96 -13.28
C PRO A 664 23.04 4.51 -11.81
N ASP A 665 23.79 5.12 -10.89
CA ASP A 665 23.93 4.70 -9.49
C ASP A 665 22.73 5.05 -8.57
N ALA A 666 21.61 5.56 -9.10
CA ALA A 666 20.46 6.02 -8.30
C ALA A 666 19.20 5.12 -8.34
N CYS A 667 19.19 4.03 -9.10
CA CYS A 667 18.03 3.13 -9.23
C CYS A 667 18.32 1.74 -8.62
N SER A 668 17.31 1.15 -7.98
CA SER A 668 17.42 -0.23 -7.46
C SER A 668 17.48 -1.25 -8.60
N ILE A 669 18.19 -2.37 -8.41
CA ILE A 669 18.31 -3.47 -9.40
C ILE A 669 16.93 -4.00 -9.83
N GLY A 670 15.94 -4.01 -8.92
CA GLY A 670 14.56 -4.34 -9.26
C GLY A 670 13.92 -3.38 -10.27
N GLU A 671 14.25 -2.09 -10.26
CA GLU A 671 13.74 -1.11 -11.23
C GLU A 671 14.40 -1.22 -12.61
N ARG A 672 15.58 -1.85 -12.70
CA ARG A 672 16.27 -2.13 -13.98
C ARG A 672 15.68 -3.37 -14.65
N VAL A 673 15.52 -4.47 -13.92
CA VAL A 673 14.87 -5.71 -14.39
C VAL A 673 13.43 -5.47 -14.88
N LEU A 674 12.71 -4.53 -14.25
CA LEU A 674 11.34 -4.19 -14.61
C LEU A 674 11.22 -3.22 -15.77
N ASN A 675 12.24 -2.39 -16.03
CA ASN A 675 12.29 -1.54 -17.22
C ASN A 675 12.81 -2.30 -18.45
N GLU A 676 13.72 -3.27 -18.31
CA GLU A 676 14.20 -4.10 -19.44
C GLU A 676 13.19 -5.19 -19.86
N ARG A 677 12.25 -5.55 -18.98
CA ARG A 677 11.08 -6.44 -19.24
C ARG A 677 10.25 -6.07 -20.47
N MET A 678 10.36 -4.83 -20.96
CA MET A 678 9.55 -4.35 -22.06
C MET A 678 10.09 -4.61 -23.46
N GLN A 679 11.33 -5.10 -23.62
CA GLN A 679 11.92 -5.09 -24.96
C GLN A 679 12.24 -6.45 -25.62
N TRP A 680 12.32 -7.63 -24.93
CA TRP A 680 12.96 -8.82 -25.58
C TRP A 680 12.50 -10.27 -25.23
N GLY A 681 11.21 -10.56 -24.99
CA GLY A 681 10.64 -11.92 -25.19
C GLY A 681 9.88 -12.63 -24.05
N THR A 682 9.40 -13.87 -24.31
CA THR A 682 8.32 -14.57 -23.56
C THR A 682 8.81 -15.51 -22.43
N VAL A 683 8.19 -15.41 -21.25
CA VAL A 683 8.41 -16.34 -20.11
C VAL A 683 7.51 -17.57 -20.23
N THR A 684 8.08 -18.76 -20.40
CA THR A 684 7.32 -20.02 -20.36
C THR A 684 7.49 -20.68 -19.00
N GLY A 685 6.57 -20.42 -18.07
CA GLY A 685 6.62 -20.91 -16.68
C GLY A 685 6.53 -22.44 -16.53
N LYS A 686 7.62 -23.16 -16.79
CA LYS A 686 7.78 -24.55 -16.35
C LYS A 686 8.93 -24.67 -15.36
N ARG A 687 8.64 -25.19 -14.16
CA ARG A 687 9.66 -25.71 -13.23
C ARG A 687 10.46 -26.79 -13.95
N CYS A 688 11.77 -26.61 -14.05
CA CYS A 688 12.67 -27.62 -14.63
C CYS A 688 13.05 -28.66 -13.58
N CYS A 689 13.00 -29.94 -13.97
CA CYS A 689 13.50 -31.04 -13.14
C CYS A 689 15.02 -30.93 -12.95
N GLY A 690 15.47 -30.83 -11.68
CA GLY A 690 16.88 -30.77 -11.28
C GLY A 690 17.28 -29.55 -10.46
N PHE A 691 16.46 -28.49 -10.40
CA PHE A 691 16.71 -27.26 -9.65
C PHE A 691 15.38 -26.73 -9.07
N PRO A 692 15.09 -26.93 -7.76
CA PRO A 692 13.76 -26.69 -7.19
C PRO A 692 13.30 -25.22 -7.17
N ASP A 693 14.22 -24.25 -7.27
CA ASP A 693 13.98 -22.83 -6.95
C ASP A 693 14.38 -21.85 -8.08
N SER A 694 14.31 -22.22 -9.37
CA SER A 694 14.71 -21.32 -10.49
C SER A 694 13.62 -21.12 -11.55
N VAL A 695 13.53 -19.93 -12.14
CA VAL A 695 12.54 -19.56 -13.21
C VAL A 695 13.21 -19.53 -14.59
N GLU A 696 12.71 -20.28 -15.58
CA GLU A 696 13.19 -20.28 -16.99
C GLU A 696 12.55 -19.16 -17.83
N VAL A 697 13.37 -18.40 -18.56
CA VAL A 697 12.97 -17.31 -19.47
C VAL A 697 13.47 -17.62 -20.87
N VAL A 698 12.64 -17.49 -21.91
CA VAL A 698 13.04 -17.68 -23.31
C VAL A 698 13.08 -16.33 -24.01
N LEU A 699 14.27 -15.90 -24.41
CA LEU A 699 14.48 -14.65 -25.13
C LEU A 699 14.02 -14.78 -26.60
N ASP A 700 13.71 -13.67 -27.25
CA ASP A 700 13.28 -13.65 -28.66
C ASP A 700 14.32 -14.23 -29.65
N SER A 701 15.58 -14.32 -29.23
CA SER A 701 16.66 -15.00 -29.95
C SER A 701 16.60 -16.54 -29.87
N GLY A 702 15.63 -17.10 -29.14
CA GLY A 702 15.50 -18.54 -28.86
C GLY A 702 16.38 -19.04 -27.69
N VAL A 703 17.18 -18.15 -27.10
CA VAL A 703 18.06 -18.45 -25.96
C VAL A 703 17.24 -18.56 -24.67
N ARG A 704 17.45 -19.62 -23.89
CA ARG A 704 16.79 -19.80 -22.59
C ARG A 704 17.72 -19.33 -21.45
N LYS A 705 17.20 -18.67 -20.40
CA LYS A 705 17.91 -18.18 -19.19
C LYS A 705 17.19 -18.64 -17.91
N HIS A 706 17.87 -18.73 -16.75
CA HIS A 706 17.25 -19.10 -15.47
C HIS A 706 17.69 -18.17 -14.32
N PHE A 707 16.80 -17.82 -13.38
CA PHE A 707 17.04 -16.90 -12.24
C PHE A 707 16.64 -17.50 -10.88
N LEU A 708 17.28 -17.09 -9.77
CA LEU A 708 16.93 -17.47 -8.38
C LEU A 708 16.17 -16.34 -7.62
N PRO A 709 15.28 -16.65 -6.66
CA PRO A 709 14.50 -15.65 -5.90
C PRO A 709 15.31 -14.64 -5.08
N ASP A 710 16.45 -15.05 -4.52
CA ASP A 710 17.31 -14.20 -3.67
C ASP A 710 18.06 -13.12 -4.47
N GLU A 711 18.11 -13.26 -5.80
CA GLU A 711 18.70 -12.32 -6.77
C GLU A 711 17.80 -11.07 -7.00
N LEU A 712 16.68 -10.98 -6.27
CA LEU A 712 15.64 -9.95 -6.39
C LEU A 712 15.52 -9.05 -5.14
N LEU A 713 16.47 -9.14 -4.19
CA LEU A 713 16.47 -8.36 -2.93
C LEU A 713 17.33 -7.08 -3.03
N PRO A 714 16.95 -5.98 -2.33
CA PRO A 714 17.70 -4.72 -2.33
C PRO A 714 18.88 -4.72 -1.34
N VAL A 715 19.97 -4.04 -1.71
CA VAL A 715 21.10 -3.68 -0.83
C VAL A 715 20.82 -2.30 -0.19
N PRO A 716 21.06 -2.11 1.13
CA PRO A 716 20.82 -0.83 1.80
C PRO A 716 21.73 0.31 1.30
N SER A 717 21.15 1.51 1.21
CA SER A 717 21.75 2.74 0.68
C SER A 717 22.53 3.59 1.69
N ASP A 718 22.80 3.07 2.89
CA ASP A 718 23.53 3.83 3.91
C ASP A 718 25.04 3.75 3.74
N VAL A 719 25.55 4.05 2.53
CA VAL A 719 26.82 4.77 2.46
C VAL A 719 26.97 5.56 1.16
N VAL A 720 26.76 6.87 1.24
CA VAL A 720 27.32 7.82 0.26
C VAL A 720 28.09 8.87 1.05
N ALA A 721 29.38 8.60 1.26
CA ALA A 721 30.32 9.67 1.55
C ALA A 721 30.39 10.59 0.32
N LYS A 722 30.72 11.87 0.55
CA LYS A 722 30.99 12.86 -0.51
C LYS A 722 31.85 12.24 -1.63
N PRO A 723 31.56 12.51 -2.91
CA PRO A 723 32.33 11.95 -4.01
C PRO A 723 33.77 12.45 -3.92
N ALA A 724 34.68 11.54 -3.60
CA ALA A 724 36.10 11.72 -3.81
C ALA A 724 36.37 11.60 -5.33
N PRO A 725 37.39 12.28 -5.87
CA PRO A 725 37.81 12.09 -7.25
C PRO A 725 38.09 10.60 -7.53
N LEU A 726 37.65 10.13 -8.70
CA LEU A 726 37.83 8.75 -9.14
C LEU A 726 39.32 8.34 -9.01
N PRO A 727 39.68 7.38 -8.13
CA PRO A 727 41.05 6.92 -8.02
C PRO A 727 41.44 6.13 -9.26
N GLN A 728 42.63 6.40 -9.79
CA GLN A 728 43.27 5.52 -10.76
C GLN A 728 43.78 4.27 -10.05
N LEU A 729 43.94 3.16 -10.78
CA LEU A 729 44.30 1.85 -10.23
C LEU A 729 45.56 1.95 -9.35
N PRO A 730 45.46 1.83 -8.00
CA PRO A 730 46.55 2.19 -7.08
C PRO A 730 47.81 1.32 -7.21
N LEU A 731 47.66 0.11 -7.75
CA LEU A 731 48.77 -0.84 -7.94
C LEU A 731 49.89 -0.33 -8.86
N LEU A 732 49.65 0.74 -9.63
CA LEU A 732 50.60 1.25 -10.63
C LEU A 732 51.40 2.49 -10.19
N GLU A 733 51.06 3.16 -9.07
CA GLU A 733 51.73 4.42 -8.68
C GLU A 733 52.87 4.22 -7.67
N ASP A 734 52.74 3.28 -6.71
CA ASP A 734 53.81 2.94 -5.76
C ASP A 734 53.73 1.47 -5.29
N PRO A 735 54.54 0.56 -5.86
CA PRO A 735 54.58 -0.85 -5.47
C PRO A 735 54.98 -1.09 -4.01
N SER A 736 55.62 -0.12 -3.34
CA SER A 736 56.04 -0.26 -1.95
C SER A 736 54.87 -0.26 -0.96
N CYS A 737 53.69 0.21 -1.39
CA CYS A 737 52.46 0.21 -0.60
C CYS A 737 51.73 -1.14 -0.58
N TYR A 738 52.18 -2.14 -1.36
CA TYR A 738 51.50 -3.43 -1.50
C TYR A 738 52.43 -4.60 -1.24
N ARG A 739 51.98 -5.56 -0.42
CA ARG A 739 52.68 -6.83 -0.20
C ARG A 739 51.87 -7.99 -0.76
N LEU A 740 52.40 -8.68 -1.76
CA LEU A 740 51.79 -9.91 -2.27
C LEU A 740 51.77 -10.98 -1.16
N LEU A 741 50.58 -11.49 -0.84
CA LEU A 741 50.37 -12.54 0.17
C LEU A 741 50.10 -13.89 -0.50
N VAL A 742 49.23 -13.92 -1.51
CA VAL A 742 48.79 -15.16 -2.16
C VAL A 742 48.89 -15.00 -3.66
N GLN A 743 49.38 -16.04 -4.33
CA GLN A 743 49.36 -16.14 -5.78
C GLN A 743 48.98 -17.56 -6.20
N HIS A 744 47.96 -17.67 -7.04
CA HIS A 744 47.59 -18.91 -7.71
C HIS A 744 47.52 -18.65 -9.23
N PRO A 745 48.45 -19.19 -10.03
CA PRO A 745 48.55 -18.85 -11.45
C PRO A 745 47.43 -19.45 -12.32
N GLY A 746 46.79 -20.55 -11.91
CA GLY A 746 45.84 -21.28 -12.76
C GLY A 746 46.53 -21.87 -14.00
N PRO A 747 45.84 -21.99 -15.15
CA PRO A 747 44.42 -21.72 -15.36
C PRO A 747 43.56 -22.89 -14.87
N TRP A 748 42.40 -22.58 -14.31
CA TRP A 748 41.34 -23.54 -14.08
C TRP A 748 40.23 -23.31 -15.10
N ARG A 749 39.62 -24.41 -15.54
CA ARG A 749 38.47 -24.36 -16.43
C ARG A 749 37.31 -25.07 -15.76
N TYR A 750 36.17 -24.39 -15.71
CA TYR A 750 34.97 -24.85 -15.04
C TYR A 750 33.82 -25.01 -16.03
N ASP A 751 33.05 -26.05 -15.83
CA ASP A 751 31.95 -26.50 -16.69
C ASP A 751 30.56 -26.07 -16.18
N GLY A 752 30.51 -25.20 -15.16
CA GLY A 752 29.27 -24.84 -14.47
C GLY A 752 28.81 -25.85 -13.42
N LYS A 753 29.64 -26.85 -13.07
CA LYS A 753 29.32 -27.86 -12.04
C LYS A 753 30.46 -28.15 -11.08
N THR A 754 31.68 -27.87 -11.52
CA THR A 754 32.91 -28.12 -10.78
C THR A 754 33.38 -26.86 -10.06
N LYS A 755 34.09 -27.06 -8.95
CA LYS A 755 34.73 -26.00 -8.15
C LYS A 755 36.02 -26.52 -7.56
N GLU A 756 36.91 -25.61 -7.19
CA GLU A 756 38.11 -25.91 -6.41
C GLU A 756 38.04 -25.14 -5.09
N ASP A 757 38.33 -25.79 -3.97
CA ASP A 757 38.43 -25.13 -2.66
C ASP A 757 39.89 -25.13 -2.22
N VAL A 758 40.50 -23.94 -2.16
CA VAL A 758 41.78 -23.74 -1.48
C VAL A 758 41.48 -23.58 0.01
N ALA A 759 42.06 -24.46 0.82
CA ALA A 759 41.85 -24.46 2.27
C ALA A 759 42.05 -23.06 2.87
N PHE A 760 41.23 -22.71 3.86
CA PHE A 760 41.29 -21.40 4.51
C PHE A 760 42.73 -21.06 4.93
N ASN A 761 43.19 -19.87 4.51
CA ASN A 761 44.46 -19.28 4.89
C ASN A 761 44.19 -17.85 5.38
N PRO A 762 44.60 -17.47 6.61
CA PRO A 762 44.47 -16.10 7.09
C PRO A 762 45.21 -15.08 6.21
N GLU A 763 46.31 -15.45 5.56
CA GLU A 763 47.03 -14.57 4.62
C GLU A 763 46.24 -14.28 3.34
N ALA A 764 45.23 -15.11 3.01
CA ALA A 764 44.30 -14.83 1.91
C ALA A 764 43.17 -13.87 2.32
N ASN A 765 43.09 -13.48 3.60
CA ASN A 765 42.00 -12.67 4.15
C ASN A 765 42.52 -11.50 5.03
N PRO A 766 43.41 -10.62 4.54
CA PRO A 766 43.84 -9.41 5.25
C PRO A 766 42.71 -8.37 5.44
N ASP A 767 42.83 -7.54 6.48
CA ASP A 767 41.86 -6.48 6.81
C ASP A 767 41.80 -5.32 5.78
N SER A 768 42.89 -5.11 5.02
CA SER A 768 42.96 -4.14 3.93
C SER A 768 43.78 -4.72 2.78
N PHE A 769 43.20 -4.72 1.57
CA PHE A 769 43.65 -5.64 0.53
C PHE A 769 43.33 -5.23 -0.90
N VAL A 770 44.06 -5.86 -1.81
CA VAL A 770 43.75 -5.89 -3.24
C VAL A 770 43.73 -7.34 -3.70
N VAL A 771 42.62 -7.77 -4.29
CA VAL A 771 42.49 -9.09 -4.91
C VAL A 771 42.31 -8.93 -6.41
N SER A 772 43.12 -9.62 -7.20
CA SER A 772 42.99 -9.67 -8.66
C SER A 772 42.70 -11.08 -9.12
N VAL A 773 41.89 -11.22 -10.17
CA VAL A 773 41.66 -12.47 -10.88
C VAL A 773 41.41 -12.18 -12.36
N SER A 774 42.04 -12.96 -13.24
CA SER A 774 41.68 -12.97 -14.66
C SER A 774 40.62 -14.03 -14.90
N ALA A 775 39.48 -13.63 -15.46
CA ALA A 775 38.37 -14.53 -15.75
C ALA A 775 37.91 -14.37 -17.20
N CYS A 776 37.65 -15.49 -17.86
CA CYS A 776 36.97 -15.54 -19.14
C CYS A 776 35.64 -16.25 -18.91
N CYS A 777 34.55 -15.50 -18.97
CA CYS A 777 33.21 -16.05 -18.85
C CYS A 777 32.82 -16.69 -20.20
N GLU A 778 32.79 -18.03 -20.24
CA GLU A 778 32.47 -18.79 -21.47
C GLU A 778 30.99 -19.20 -21.50
N GLY A 779 30.23 -18.92 -20.42
CA GLY A 779 28.80 -19.18 -20.34
C GLY A 779 28.26 -19.24 -18.91
N GLY A 780 27.17 -20.00 -18.73
CA GLY A 780 26.45 -20.10 -17.45
C GLY A 780 25.21 -19.19 -17.41
N ARG A 781 24.38 -19.30 -16.36
CA ARG A 781 23.12 -18.53 -16.17
C ARG A 781 22.95 -18.16 -14.70
N GLY A 782 22.33 -17.03 -14.42
CA GLY A 782 22.18 -16.50 -13.05
C GLY A 782 23.53 -16.05 -12.48
N PHE A 783 23.63 -15.91 -11.15
CA PHE A 783 24.88 -15.49 -10.54
C PHE A 783 25.96 -16.56 -10.74
N ARG A 784 27.16 -16.15 -11.16
CA ARG A 784 28.33 -17.03 -11.36
C ARG A 784 29.54 -16.39 -10.70
N SER A 785 30.29 -17.14 -9.91
CA SER A 785 31.48 -16.61 -9.26
C SER A 785 32.75 -17.27 -9.78
N PRO A 786 33.69 -16.51 -10.38
CA PRO A 786 35.00 -17.04 -10.70
C PRO A 786 35.86 -17.23 -9.44
N LEU A 787 35.65 -16.40 -8.40
CA LEU A 787 36.43 -16.41 -7.17
C LEU A 787 35.61 -15.88 -5.98
N THR A 788 35.58 -16.63 -4.88
CA THR A 788 34.86 -16.28 -3.64
C THR A 788 35.70 -16.65 -2.41
N SER A 789 35.83 -15.75 -1.44
CA SER A 789 36.31 -16.06 -0.08
C SER A 789 35.32 -15.47 0.92
N ARG A 790 34.31 -16.22 1.34
CA ARG A 790 33.23 -15.68 2.19
C ARG A 790 32.70 -16.61 3.29
N ASN A 791 32.11 -16.00 4.31
CA ASN A 791 31.18 -16.63 5.24
C ASN A 791 29.88 -15.81 5.32
N ASP A 792 28.72 -16.47 5.44
CA ASP A 792 27.39 -15.84 5.36
C ASP A 792 26.86 -15.39 6.74
N LYS A 793 27.31 -16.04 7.82
CA LYS A 793 26.90 -15.70 9.20
C LYS A 793 28.11 -15.72 10.14
N PRO A 794 28.67 -14.57 10.49
CA PRO A 794 28.37 -13.22 9.97
C PRO A 794 28.87 -13.01 8.53
N SER A 795 28.22 -12.13 7.77
CA SER A 795 28.63 -11.75 6.40
C SER A 795 30.08 -11.25 6.42
N SER A 796 31.01 -11.97 5.80
CA SER A 796 32.43 -11.65 5.88
C SER A 796 33.21 -12.17 4.69
N GLY A 797 34.31 -11.50 4.35
CA GLY A 797 35.15 -11.78 3.21
C GLY A 797 34.69 -11.09 1.92
N TYR A 798 35.10 -11.59 0.77
CA TYR A 798 34.89 -10.94 -0.53
C TYR A 798 34.44 -11.93 -1.61
N VAL A 799 33.83 -11.40 -2.66
CA VAL A 799 33.37 -12.19 -3.80
C VAL A 799 33.36 -11.40 -5.10
N PHE A 800 33.86 -12.04 -6.16
CA PHE A 800 33.58 -11.61 -7.54
C PHE A 800 32.37 -12.36 -8.06
N TYR A 801 31.45 -11.63 -8.70
CA TYR A 801 30.31 -12.19 -9.38
C TYR A 801 30.24 -11.74 -10.84
N VAL A 802 29.55 -12.56 -11.61
CA VAL A 802 28.72 -12.10 -12.71
C VAL A 802 27.29 -12.22 -12.23
N ASP A 803 26.52 -11.13 -12.26
CA ASP A 803 25.13 -11.10 -11.82
C ASP A 803 24.16 -11.77 -12.81
N GLY A 804 22.85 -11.71 -12.54
CA GLY A 804 21.81 -12.24 -13.43
C GLY A 804 21.66 -11.51 -14.76
N GLU A 805 22.16 -10.28 -14.86
CA GLU A 805 22.14 -9.41 -16.05
C GLU A 805 23.44 -9.53 -16.89
N ASP A 806 24.31 -10.48 -16.56
CA ASP A 806 25.63 -10.65 -17.19
C ASP A 806 26.56 -9.44 -16.99
N GLN A 807 26.52 -8.75 -15.83
CA GLN A 807 27.47 -7.70 -15.45
C GLN A 807 28.48 -8.22 -14.43
N TRP A 808 29.70 -7.70 -14.45
CA TRP A 808 30.69 -7.98 -13.41
C TRP A 808 30.34 -7.30 -12.09
N GLU A 809 30.64 -7.92 -10.96
CA GLU A 809 30.48 -7.29 -9.64
C GLU A 809 31.58 -7.70 -8.66
N PHE A 810 31.88 -6.83 -7.70
CA PHE A 810 32.75 -7.13 -6.57
C PHE A 810 32.10 -6.69 -5.26
N TRP A 811 32.00 -7.62 -4.30
CA TRP A 811 31.35 -7.40 -3.01
C TRP A 811 32.25 -7.80 -1.84
N VAL A 812 32.06 -7.13 -0.71
CA VAL A 812 32.71 -7.39 0.59
C VAL A 812 31.66 -7.47 1.70
N GLY A 813 31.89 -8.29 2.73
CA GLY A 813 31.00 -8.42 3.88
C GLY A 813 31.45 -7.56 5.06
N ASP A 814 30.52 -6.87 5.71
CA ASP A 814 30.80 -5.96 6.84
C ASP A 814 30.55 -6.58 8.24
N GLY A 815 29.97 -7.77 8.28
CA GLY A 815 29.55 -8.49 9.48
C GLY A 815 28.03 -8.64 9.60
N ASP A 816 27.27 -7.73 9.00
CA ASP A 816 25.82 -7.66 9.02
C ASP A 816 25.24 -7.87 7.60
N TYR A 817 25.85 -7.30 6.56
CA TYR A 817 25.41 -7.35 5.17
C TYR A 817 26.59 -7.39 4.16
N TRP A 818 26.25 -7.44 2.85
CA TRP A 818 27.18 -7.40 1.72
C TRP A 818 27.14 -6.04 1.01
N CYS A 819 28.31 -5.41 0.84
CA CYS A 819 28.47 -4.11 0.19
C CYS A 819 29.46 -4.23 -0.98
N GLY A 820 29.15 -3.63 -2.14
CA GLY A 820 29.95 -3.85 -3.35
C GLY A 820 29.79 -2.78 -4.41
N VAL A 821 30.45 -3.02 -5.54
CA VAL A 821 30.46 -2.17 -6.74
C VAL A 821 30.14 -3.06 -7.95
N GLN A 822 29.13 -2.64 -8.73
CA GLN A 822 28.81 -3.23 -10.02
C GLN A 822 29.73 -2.66 -11.10
N GLY A 823 30.15 -3.49 -12.03
CA GLY A 823 31.01 -3.16 -13.17
C GLY A 823 30.30 -3.35 -14.51
N PRO A 824 31.06 -3.21 -15.61
CA PRO A 824 30.50 -3.26 -16.96
C PRO A 824 30.00 -4.67 -17.36
N PRO A 825 29.27 -4.77 -18.49
CA PRO A 825 28.78 -6.05 -19.00
C PRO A 825 29.94 -7.00 -19.28
N VAL A 826 29.70 -8.29 -19.06
CA VAL A 826 30.66 -9.35 -19.34
C VAL A 826 30.81 -9.53 -20.84
N GLU A 827 32.05 -9.44 -21.31
CA GLU A 827 32.44 -9.86 -22.65
C GLU A 827 33.05 -11.26 -22.60
N GLN A 828 32.84 -12.08 -23.63
CA GLN A 828 33.43 -13.43 -23.74
C GLN A 828 34.92 -13.37 -24.11
N LYS A 829 35.70 -12.65 -23.32
CA LYS A 829 37.15 -12.48 -23.44
C LYS A 829 37.80 -12.62 -22.06
N TRP A 830 39.11 -12.81 -22.05
CA TRP A 830 39.87 -12.65 -20.82
C TRP A 830 39.71 -11.23 -20.29
N THR A 831 39.18 -11.13 -19.08
CA THR A 831 38.93 -9.88 -18.39
C THR A 831 39.72 -9.87 -17.09
N GLU A 832 40.48 -8.81 -16.84
CA GLU A 832 41.17 -8.62 -15.57
C GLU A 832 40.24 -7.94 -14.57
N LEU A 833 39.98 -8.60 -13.44
CA LEU A 833 39.11 -8.11 -12.37
C LEU A 833 39.98 -7.79 -11.17
N VAL A 834 39.85 -6.58 -10.62
CA VAL A 834 40.57 -6.15 -9.43
C VAL A 834 39.59 -5.55 -8.43
N GLY A 835 39.47 -6.19 -7.27
CA GLY A 835 38.70 -5.72 -6.13
C GLY A 835 39.63 -5.20 -5.05
N LEU A 836 39.33 -4.04 -4.49
CA LEU A 836 40.15 -3.37 -3.48
C LEU A 836 39.29 -3.02 -2.28
N TYR A 837 39.83 -3.21 -1.08
CA TYR A 837 39.29 -2.65 0.15
C TYR A 837 40.38 -1.95 0.95
N ASP A 838 40.19 -0.65 1.18
CA ASP A 838 41.05 0.19 2.00
C ASP A 838 40.41 0.39 3.38
N ALA A 839 41.05 -0.15 4.44
CA ALA A 839 40.52 -0.06 5.79
C ALA A 839 40.70 1.32 6.42
N GLU A 840 41.70 2.10 5.99
CA GLU A 840 41.93 3.46 6.46
C GLU A 840 40.86 4.41 5.89
N LEU A 841 40.56 4.26 4.59
CA LEU A 841 39.54 5.04 3.90
C LEU A 841 38.13 4.48 4.06
N ARG A 842 37.99 3.27 4.61
CA ARG A 842 36.74 2.50 4.68
C ARG A 842 36.06 2.45 3.31
N SER A 843 36.78 2.07 2.26
CA SER A 843 36.26 2.11 0.89
C SER A 843 36.53 0.84 0.11
N VAL A 844 35.52 0.38 -0.63
CA VAL A 844 35.63 -0.69 -1.62
C VAL A 844 35.69 -0.09 -3.02
N ALA A 845 36.57 -0.62 -3.88
CA ALA A 845 36.68 -0.22 -5.28
C ALA A 845 36.75 -1.45 -6.18
N PHE A 846 36.23 -1.32 -7.40
CA PHE A 846 36.26 -2.38 -8.39
C PHE A 846 36.80 -1.87 -9.72
N PHE A 847 37.68 -2.64 -10.34
CA PHE A 847 38.27 -2.32 -11.64
C PHE A 847 38.13 -3.51 -12.59
N VAL A 848 37.84 -3.19 -13.85
CA VAL A 848 37.68 -4.16 -14.95
C VAL A 848 38.57 -3.71 -16.10
N ASP A 849 39.47 -4.59 -16.55
CA ASP A 849 40.49 -4.31 -17.57
C ASP A 849 41.29 -3.02 -17.28
N GLY A 850 41.66 -2.83 -16.00
CA GLY A 850 42.41 -1.66 -15.53
C GLY A 850 41.60 -0.36 -15.39
N THR A 851 40.31 -0.36 -15.79
CA THR A 851 39.42 0.81 -15.67
C THR A 851 38.62 0.74 -14.37
N CYS A 852 38.55 1.84 -13.62
CA CYS A 852 37.74 1.91 -12.39
C CYS A 852 36.26 1.82 -12.76
N ALA A 853 35.61 0.72 -12.38
CA ALA A 853 34.18 0.52 -12.53
C ALA A 853 33.40 1.36 -11.49
N GLY A 854 33.94 1.51 -10.29
CA GLY A 854 33.34 2.36 -9.26
C GLY A 854 34.03 2.25 -7.91
N VAL A 855 33.67 3.16 -7.01
CA VAL A 855 34.17 3.23 -5.63
C VAL A 855 33.02 3.53 -4.68
N ARG A 856 32.95 2.79 -3.58
CA ARG A 856 31.99 3.01 -2.50
C ARG A 856 32.74 3.24 -1.19
N SER A 857 32.55 4.41 -0.59
CA SER A 857 33.17 4.82 0.67
C SER A 857 32.30 4.46 1.88
N GLY A 858 32.85 4.60 3.10
CA GLY A 858 32.27 4.30 4.41
C GLY A 858 31.75 2.86 4.60
N VAL A 859 32.29 1.93 3.84
CA VAL A 859 31.99 0.49 3.93
C VAL A 859 32.87 -0.11 5.02
N ASP A 860 32.25 -0.74 6.00
CA ASP A 860 32.96 -1.57 6.97
C ASP A 860 33.28 -2.94 6.36
N PHE A 861 34.35 -3.58 6.81
CA PHE A 861 34.76 -4.88 6.31
C PHE A 861 35.09 -5.82 7.45
N ARG A 862 34.63 -7.05 7.30
CA ARG A 862 34.95 -8.16 8.18
C ARG A 862 35.65 -9.25 7.38
N PRO A 863 36.90 -9.62 7.72
CA PRO A 863 37.59 -10.71 7.04
C PRO A 863 36.87 -12.05 7.22
N ASN A 864 36.91 -12.88 6.17
CA ASN A 864 36.56 -14.28 6.30
C ASN A 864 37.65 -14.97 7.15
N THR A 865 37.22 -15.70 8.19
CA THR A 865 38.11 -16.32 9.19
C THR A 865 38.01 -17.84 9.24
N LEU A 866 37.16 -18.45 8.39
CA LEU A 866 36.81 -19.86 8.50
C LEU A 866 36.70 -20.58 7.17
N CYS A 867 36.16 -19.93 6.14
CA CYS A 867 35.76 -20.59 4.92
C CYS A 867 36.89 -20.62 3.88
N PRO A 868 36.96 -21.65 3.02
CA PRO A 868 37.98 -21.74 1.98
C PRO A 868 37.90 -20.60 0.95
N LEU A 869 39.00 -20.34 0.27
CA LEU A 869 39.00 -19.57 -0.98
C LEU A 869 38.52 -20.50 -2.10
N ARG A 870 37.33 -20.24 -2.62
CA ARG A 870 36.68 -21.05 -3.64
C ARG A 870 36.89 -20.44 -5.03
N ILE A 871 37.33 -21.27 -5.95
CA ILE A 871 37.52 -20.93 -7.36
C ILE A 871 36.47 -21.69 -8.18
N GLY A 872 35.80 -20.99 -9.09
CA GLY A 872 34.83 -21.58 -10.00
C GLY A 872 33.43 -21.81 -9.41
N ALA A 873 33.14 -21.32 -8.21
CA ALA A 873 31.79 -21.22 -7.65
C ALA A 873 31.74 -20.27 -6.44
N GLY A 874 30.54 -19.90 -6.00
CA GLY A 874 30.33 -19.15 -4.76
C GLY A 874 29.95 -20.01 -3.56
N ARG A 875 29.48 -19.35 -2.50
CA ARG A 875 28.96 -19.97 -1.27
C ARG A 875 29.99 -20.83 -0.51
N SER A 876 31.20 -20.29 -0.30
CA SER A 876 32.32 -21.01 0.33
C SER A 876 32.05 -21.53 1.75
N GLU A 877 31.04 -21.01 2.44
CA GLU A 877 30.59 -21.47 3.75
C GLU A 877 29.90 -22.84 3.76
N ASN A 878 29.58 -23.40 2.59
CA ASN A 878 28.91 -24.68 2.46
C ASN A 878 29.63 -25.60 1.46
N GLU A 879 29.63 -26.91 1.73
CA GLU A 879 30.14 -27.93 0.81
C GLU A 879 29.32 -27.97 -0.49
N PHE A 880 28.00 -27.78 -0.38
CA PHE A 880 27.08 -27.62 -1.50
C PHE A 880 27.16 -26.19 -2.04
N ALA A 881 28.06 -25.99 -3.01
CA ALA A 881 28.25 -24.70 -3.66
C ALA A 881 27.03 -24.26 -4.48
N ARG A 882 26.93 -22.94 -4.65
CA ARG A 882 26.03 -22.26 -5.58
C ARG A 882 26.86 -21.36 -6.48
N TYR A 883 26.26 -20.82 -7.54
CA TYR A 883 26.89 -19.83 -8.42
C TYR A 883 28.10 -20.35 -9.18
N TYR A 884 27.98 -21.55 -9.75
CA TYR A 884 29.08 -22.19 -10.47
C TYR A 884 29.52 -21.37 -11.68
N TRP A 885 30.83 -21.32 -11.89
CA TRP A 885 31.46 -20.66 -13.02
C TRP A 885 31.45 -21.56 -14.25
N THR A 886 31.17 -20.99 -15.42
CA THR A 886 31.40 -21.65 -16.70
C THR A 886 32.40 -20.81 -17.48
N GLY A 887 33.61 -21.31 -17.58
CA GLY A 887 34.70 -20.60 -18.24
C GLY A 887 36.03 -20.80 -17.53
N SER A 888 36.97 -19.92 -17.86
CA SER A 888 38.36 -20.06 -17.45
C SER A 888 38.73 -19.00 -16.42
N VAL A 889 39.51 -19.37 -15.41
CA VAL A 889 40.00 -18.50 -14.34
C VAL A 889 41.51 -18.67 -14.21
N ARG A 890 42.27 -17.59 -14.07
CA ARG A 890 43.73 -17.63 -13.87
C ARG A 890 44.23 -16.42 -13.10
N ASP A 891 45.52 -16.42 -12.76
CA ASP A 891 46.23 -15.26 -12.24
C ASP A 891 45.57 -14.63 -11.00
N ILE A 892 45.14 -15.47 -10.05
CA ILE A 892 44.62 -15.00 -8.77
C ILE A 892 45.77 -14.46 -7.93
N LYS A 893 45.68 -13.21 -7.47
CA LYS A 893 46.65 -12.60 -6.57
C LYS A 893 45.94 -11.85 -5.46
N ILE A 894 46.46 -11.93 -4.24
CA ILE A 894 45.95 -11.20 -3.08
C ILE A 894 47.12 -10.44 -2.48
N TYR A 895 46.96 -9.14 -2.33
CA TYR A 895 47.93 -8.21 -1.76
C TYR A 895 47.36 -7.62 -0.48
N GLN A 896 48.23 -7.38 0.50
CA GLN A 896 47.95 -6.52 1.64
C GLN A 896 48.29 -5.07 1.27
N ILE A 897 47.43 -4.14 1.66
CA ILE A 897 47.76 -2.70 1.63
C ILE A 897 48.55 -2.39 2.91
N LEU A 898 49.75 -1.83 2.75
CA LEU A 898 50.60 -1.42 3.86
C LEU A 898 50.24 0.01 4.28
N PRO A 899 50.20 0.31 5.59
CA PRO A 899 50.03 1.69 6.07
C PRO A 899 51.13 2.58 5.51
N LYS A 900 50.79 3.80 5.09
CA LYS A 900 51.80 4.80 4.73
C LYS A 900 52.63 5.11 5.98
N SER A 901 53.94 4.93 5.91
CA SER A 901 54.84 5.36 6.98
C SER A 901 54.87 6.88 7.03
N ASP A 902 54.50 7.49 8.17
CA ASP A 902 54.68 8.93 8.40
C ASP A 902 56.14 9.31 8.15
N SER A 903 56.40 10.04 7.06
CA SER A 903 57.69 10.65 6.73
C SER A 903 57.61 12.17 6.76
#